data_AF-A0A4Y7PLN3-F1
#
_entry.id   AF-A0A4Y7PLN3-F1
#
_cell.length_a   1.000
_cell.length_b   1.000
_cell.length_c   1.000
_cell.angle_alpha   90.00
_cell.angle_beta   90.00
_cell.angle_gamma   90.00
#
_symmetry.space_group_name_H-M   'P 1'
#
loop_
_entity.id
_entity.type
_entity.pdbx_description
1 polymer ?
#
loop_
_entity_poly.entity_id
_entity_poly.type
_entity_poly.pdbx_seq_one_letter_code
_entity_poly.pdbx_strand_id
1 'polypeptide(L)'
;MSDAGAPPPVPPEFQIYNSYIIDPIWQRKFTIIWASALGISVLLALPRFLKSVRNGSVWNDVTGVLEDVRGAGYEPIVQREKKVVGVKSGRDGRFGSGMVDGVLNRLSSFTLWTIPYVGLDAGQIFIITIYFLTLLLTLSLQSQLISNPNRAGFLALSHLPPLFLLSSKNSLFSLLLGPGHGWEKLNYLHRWCGRGLFLCAGIHGALWIRNHLQYGLPILGQEKEGSGVAAFALLCVIVLSSLKVVRVCWYQVFFVVHIVAMVSFYVTICYHTIYASPWILPPLGFYGLDLLVRMLRHRIKDATLVACDDQMTLIHVHDAHKGWTAGQHVRLRVFFNARIFESHPLTILCAPPDVGVVARGSGSGGLVLGARVTGDWTRALNAYARSNGIAVESNVGAQGMGGGDEKQQTKEKINAKGNEIEEHPSLSPSLPTDPKYYPQVQVQVMLDGPYGGSSVDIGEYERVLLVAGGSGLTFTLGLLDDLVGRCIRRGRGGGSGERTRRVEFAWCVKSFGCIDWFAHMLMDIATAAAAPDAQLDLHITIFVTCLCNPEAVPPIPNCDVVIQRPSVRRLLGDLASSSSSSSSYTSAASSVSELPLEVTNGFDANSKTHKDVEKGEERRRRGGAVGRASGGIAVCAAGPESLMVEARNAVARFSLTRGGECGPVACHTEEYAI
;
A
#
# COMPACT_ATOMS: atom_id res chain seq x y z
N MET A 1 -1.44 76.69 16.07
CA MET A 1 -0.51 75.70 16.67
C MET A 1 -1.04 74.33 16.27
N SER A 2 -0.86 73.95 15.00
CA SER A 2 0.22 73.07 14.53
C SER A 2 0.13 71.68 15.14
N ASP A 3 -0.45 70.76 14.35
CA ASP A 3 -0.34 69.31 14.50
C ASP A 3 1.07 68.94 14.98
N ALA A 4 1.16 68.38 16.18
CA ALA A 4 2.34 67.69 16.65
C ALA A 4 2.42 66.36 15.89
N GLY A 5 2.92 66.46 14.65
CA GLY A 5 3.09 65.35 13.73
C GLY A 5 3.95 64.24 14.34
N ALA A 6 3.52 63.01 14.15
CA ALA A 6 4.31 61.84 14.51
C ALA A 6 5.75 61.97 13.96
N PRO A 7 6.78 61.54 14.72
CA PRO A 7 8.15 61.62 14.26
C PRO A 7 8.30 60.93 12.89
N PRO A 8 9.14 61.47 11.99
CA PRO A 8 9.34 60.89 10.68
C PRO A 8 9.85 59.44 10.83
N PRO A 9 9.36 58.50 10.00
CA PRO A 9 9.80 57.11 10.08
C PRO A 9 11.31 57.05 9.86
N VAL A 10 11.99 56.29 10.73
CA VAL A 10 13.44 56.07 10.64
C VAL A 10 13.78 55.54 9.25
N PRO A 11 14.73 56.14 8.52
CA PRO A 11 15.13 55.68 7.19
C PRO A 11 15.50 54.19 7.22
N PRO A 12 15.21 53.42 6.15
CA PRO A 12 15.42 51.97 6.11
C PRO A 12 16.83 51.53 6.53
N GLU A 13 17.85 52.33 6.21
CA GLU A 13 19.25 52.10 6.57
C GLU A 13 19.54 52.15 8.09
N PHE A 14 18.69 52.78 8.90
CA PHE A 14 18.85 52.92 10.35
C PHE A 14 17.85 52.06 11.15
N GLN A 15 17.01 51.25 10.49
CA GLN A 15 16.05 50.39 11.17
C GLN A 15 16.74 49.16 11.79
N ILE A 16 16.58 48.97 13.10
CA ILE A 16 17.11 47.81 13.83
C ILE A 16 16.30 46.57 13.46
N TYR A 17 16.98 45.45 13.17
CA TYR A 17 16.35 44.18 12.84
C TYR A 17 15.47 43.68 13.98
N ASN A 18 14.15 43.67 13.77
CA ASN A 18 13.20 43.09 14.73
C ASN A 18 12.72 41.72 14.24
N SER A 19 13.23 40.66 14.87
CA SER A 19 12.85 39.28 14.53
C SER A 19 11.37 39.01 14.69
N TYR A 20 10.70 39.63 15.66
CA TYR A 20 9.28 39.38 15.92
C TYR A 20 8.35 40.01 14.88
N ILE A 21 8.89 40.85 13.99
CA ILE A 21 8.17 41.42 12.85
C ILE A 21 8.61 40.74 11.54
N ILE A 22 9.93 40.63 11.32
CA ILE A 22 10.48 40.11 10.06
C ILE A 22 10.32 38.59 9.98
N ASP A 23 10.54 37.86 11.06
CA ASP A 23 10.58 36.40 11.03
C ASP A 23 9.23 35.71 10.84
N PRO A 24 8.14 36.21 11.44
CA PRO A 24 6.80 35.73 11.09
C PRO A 24 6.45 35.92 9.61
N ILE A 25 7.03 36.90 8.91
CA ILE A 25 6.80 37.06 7.46
C ILE A 25 7.43 35.88 6.71
N TRP A 26 8.65 35.49 7.06
CA TRP A 26 9.31 34.32 6.46
C TRP A 26 8.65 33.00 6.83
N GLN A 27 8.13 32.88 8.05
CA GLN A 27 7.27 31.77 8.46
C GLN A 27 6.04 31.63 7.56
N ARG A 28 5.35 32.74 7.28
CA ARG A 28 4.20 32.78 6.36
C ARG A 28 4.62 32.49 4.92
N LYS A 29 5.74 33.05 4.44
CA LYS A 29 6.27 32.75 3.09
C LYS A 29 6.51 31.26 2.92
N PHE A 30 7.21 30.62 3.87
CA PHE A 30 7.45 29.18 3.83
C PHE A 30 6.13 28.40 3.87
N THR A 31 5.17 28.83 4.71
CA THR A 31 3.82 28.27 4.77
C THR A 31 3.09 28.33 3.43
N ILE A 32 3.13 29.49 2.77
CA ILE A 32 2.53 29.69 1.46
C ILE A 32 3.20 28.79 0.42
N ILE A 33 4.54 28.67 0.42
CA ILE A 33 5.26 27.85 -0.57
C ILE A 33 4.83 26.38 -0.49
N TRP A 34 4.86 25.78 0.70
CA TRP A 34 4.45 24.38 0.81
C TRP A 34 2.94 24.21 0.58
N ALA A 35 2.09 25.16 0.99
CA ALA A 35 0.66 25.10 0.74
C ALA A 35 0.33 25.21 -0.76
N SER A 36 1.04 26.07 -1.49
CA SER A 36 0.93 26.20 -2.95
C SER A 36 1.38 24.91 -3.65
N ALA A 37 2.46 24.27 -3.19
CA ALA A 37 2.89 22.99 -3.75
C ALA A 37 1.84 21.88 -3.56
N LEU A 38 1.20 21.81 -2.39
CA LEU A 38 0.07 20.90 -2.15
C LEU A 38 -1.13 21.25 -3.02
N GLY A 39 -1.48 22.54 -3.15
CA GLY A 39 -2.56 23.01 -4.00
C GLY A 39 -2.36 22.66 -5.48
N ILE A 40 -1.15 22.87 -6.02
CA ILE A 40 -0.79 22.47 -7.38
C ILE A 40 -0.91 20.95 -7.54
N SER A 41 -0.47 20.17 -6.55
CA SER A 41 -0.58 18.71 -6.58
C SER A 41 -2.04 18.24 -6.66
N VAL A 42 -2.94 18.88 -5.90
CA VAL A 42 -4.39 18.62 -5.97
C VAL A 42 -4.96 19.01 -7.33
N LEU A 43 -4.57 20.17 -7.89
CA LEU A 43 -5.02 20.59 -9.22
C LEU A 43 -4.59 19.61 -10.32
N LEU A 44 -3.38 19.06 -10.24
CA LEU A 44 -2.89 18.03 -11.15
C LEU A 44 -3.63 16.70 -10.98
N ALA A 45 -4.07 16.38 -9.76
CA ALA A 45 -4.85 15.17 -9.46
C ALA A 45 -6.36 15.32 -9.73
N LEU A 46 -6.85 16.55 -9.94
CA LEU A 46 -8.28 16.86 -10.07
C LEU A 46 -9.04 15.99 -11.09
N PRO A 47 -8.51 15.70 -12.29
CA PRO A 47 -9.23 14.83 -13.23
C PRO A 47 -9.47 13.40 -12.69
N ARG A 48 -8.49 12.86 -11.95
CA ARG A 48 -8.59 11.53 -11.32
C ARG A 48 -9.59 11.56 -10.17
N PHE A 49 -9.53 12.60 -9.34
CA PHE A 49 -10.47 12.81 -8.26
C PHE A 49 -11.92 12.90 -8.78
N LEU A 50 -12.17 13.72 -9.81
CA LEU A 50 -13.49 13.84 -10.42
C LEU A 50 -13.99 12.53 -11.03
N LYS A 51 -13.10 11.75 -11.68
CA LYS A 51 -13.43 10.39 -12.15
C LYS A 51 -13.83 9.48 -10.98
N SER A 52 -13.09 9.54 -9.87
CA SER A 52 -13.38 8.74 -8.68
C SER A 52 -14.72 9.12 -8.02
N VAL A 53 -15.02 10.42 -7.93
CA VAL A 53 -16.32 10.93 -7.44
C VAL A 53 -17.46 10.43 -8.33
N ARG A 54 -17.30 10.54 -9.65
CA ARG A 54 -18.31 10.05 -10.61
C ARG A 54 -18.55 8.55 -10.51
N ASN A 55 -17.49 7.77 -10.23
CA ASN A 55 -17.57 6.32 -10.09
C ASN A 55 -18.02 5.87 -8.69
N GLY A 56 -18.25 6.80 -7.75
CA GLY A 56 -18.66 6.50 -6.38
C GLY A 56 -17.54 5.98 -5.45
N SER A 57 -16.31 5.81 -5.94
CA SER A 57 -15.20 5.22 -5.17
C SER A 57 -14.77 6.10 -3.99
N VAL A 58 -14.80 7.43 -4.12
CA VAL A 58 -14.54 8.36 -2.99
C VAL A 58 -15.53 8.17 -1.85
N TRP A 59 -16.79 7.83 -2.16
CA TRP A 59 -17.79 7.58 -1.12
C TRP A 59 -17.51 6.29 -0.39
N ASN A 60 -17.08 5.24 -1.08
CA ASN A 60 -16.64 3.98 -0.45
C ASN A 60 -15.47 4.21 0.50
N ASP A 61 -14.53 5.07 0.11
CA ASP A 61 -13.46 5.48 1.02
C ASP A 61 -14.09 6.10 2.25
N VAL A 62 -14.93 7.14 2.13
CA VAL A 62 -15.51 7.87 3.29
C VAL A 62 -16.40 7.01 4.19
N THR A 63 -17.31 6.21 3.64
CA THR A 63 -18.35 5.48 4.40
C THR A 63 -17.87 4.19 5.04
N GLY A 64 -16.78 3.60 4.53
CA GLY A 64 -16.25 2.33 5.00
C GLY A 64 -16.99 1.11 4.46
N VAL A 65 -16.69 -0.06 5.03
CA VAL A 65 -17.34 -1.33 4.67
C VAL A 65 -18.82 -1.31 5.10
N LEU A 66 -19.71 -1.73 4.19
CA LEU A 66 -21.15 -1.66 4.33
C LEU A 66 -21.83 -3.01 4.11
N GLU A 67 -22.95 -3.19 4.80
CA GLU A 67 -23.93 -4.25 4.61
C GLU A 67 -25.02 -3.80 3.64
N ASP A 68 -25.49 -4.72 2.80
CA ASP A 68 -26.73 -4.50 2.06
C ASP A 68 -27.92 -5.00 2.88
N VAL A 69 -28.52 -4.12 3.69
CA VAL A 69 -29.65 -4.44 4.58
C VAL A 69 -30.93 -4.78 3.79
N ARG A 70 -31.00 -4.36 2.52
CA ARG A 70 -32.09 -4.68 1.61
C ARG A 70 -31.67 -5.84 0.74
N GLY A 71 -31.68 -7.05 1.29
CA GLY A 71 -31.28 -8.28 0.59
C GLY A 71 -31.79 -8.30 -0.85
N ALA A 72 -30.92 -7.94 -1.81
CA ALA A 72 -31.13 -8.30 -3.20
C ALA A 72 -30.82 -9.79 -3.24
N GLY A 73 -31.89 -10.59 -3.19
CA GLY A 73 -31.81 -12.03 -3.38
C GLY A 73 -30.93 -12.35 -4.57
N TYR A 74 -30.11 -13.39 -4.39
CA TYR A 74 -29.38 -14.11 -5.43
C TYR A 74 -30.02 -13.94 -6.82
N GLU A 75 -29.42 -13.09 -7.66
CA GLU A 75 -29.66 -13.15 -9.11
C GLU A 75 -28.60 -14.10 -9.68
N PRO A 76 -28.97 -15.31 -10.11
CA PRO A 76 -28.06 -16.15 -10.88
C PRO A 76 -27.66 -15.39 -12.15
N ILE A 77 -26.46 -15.68 -12.66
CA ILE A 77 -25.99 -15.16 -13.95
C ILE A 77 -26.82 -15.84 -15.05
N VAL A 78 -28.06 -15.38 -15.23
CA VAL A 78 -28.84 -15.70 -16.42
C VAL A 78 -28.35 -14.76 -17.51
N GLN A 79 -27.98 -15.33 -18.65
CA GLN A 79 -27.67 -14.63 -19.89
C GLN A 79 -28.79 -13.64 -20.19
N ARG A 80 -28.64 -12.39 -19.74
CA ARG A 80 -29.56 -11.33 -20.10
C ARG A 80 -29.22 -10.96 -21.53
N GLU A 81 -30.02 -11.41 -22.49
CA GLU A 81 -29.96 -10.94 -23.87
C GLU A 81 -29.97 -9.41 -23.84
N LYS A 82 -28.81 -8.79 -24.08
CA LYS A 82 -28.70 -7.34 -24.14
C LYS A 82 -29.41 -6.88 -25.41
N LYS A 83 -30.59 -6.28 -25.23
CA LYS A 83 -31.24 -5.45 -26.25
C LYS A 83 -30.26 -4.34 -26.61
N VAL A 84 -29.64 -4.43 -27.79
CA VAL A 84 -28.72 -3.43 -28.32
C VAL A 84 -29.53 -2.16 -28.60
N VAL A 85 -29.62 -1.26 -27.62
CA VAL A 85 -30.11 0.09 -27.83
C VAL A 85 -28.97 0.88 -28.46
N GLY A 86 -29.13 1.23 -29.73
CA GLY A 86 -28.17 2.03 -30.47
C GLY A 86 -27.96 3.40 -29.82
N VAL A 87 -26.85 3.56 -29.11
CA VAL A 87 -26.38 4.87 -28.62
C VAL A 87 -25.41 5.42 -29.65
N LYS A 88 -25.69 6.64 -30.12
CA LYS A 88 -24.84 7.38 -31.06
C LYS A 88 -23.43 7.53 -30.49
N SER A 89 -22.45 7.03 -31.25
CA SER A 89 -21.02 7.17 -30.99
C SER A 89 -20.63 8.65 -30.86
N GLY A 90 -20.49 9.13 -29.64
CA GLY A 90 -19.72 10.34 -29.37
C GLY A 90 -18.27 10.07 -29.74
N ARG A 91 -17.80 10.70 -30.81
CA ARG A 91 -16.38 10.77 -31.16
C ARG A 91 -15.66 11.49 -30.01
N ASP A 92 -15.04 10.73 -29.10
CA ASP A 92 -14.07 11.28 -28.16
C ASP A 92 -12.85 11.75 -28.96
N GLY A 93 -12.87 13.05 -29.28
CA GLY A 93 -11.78 13.76 -29.91
C GLY A 93 -10.58 13.88 -28.97
N ARG A 94 -9.74 12.85 -28.89
CA ARG A 94 -8.32 12.98 -28.49
C ARG A 94 -7.40 12.69 -29.67
N PHE A 95 -7.65 13.37 -30.78
CA PHE A 95 -6.72 13.45 -31.91
C PHE A 95 -5.76 14.63 -31.66
N GLY A 96 -4.66 14.39 -30.93
CA GLY A 96 -3.63 15.43 -30.72
C GLY A 96 -2.60 15.19 -29.61
N SER A 97 -2.80 14.23 -28.71
CA SER A 97 -2.02 14.12 -27.45
C SER A 97 -0.85 13.13 -27.46
N GLY A 98 -0.72 12.27 -28.48
CA GLY A 98 0.18 11.11 -28.44
C GLY A 98 1.67 11.42 -28.23
N MET A 99 2.16 12.57 -28.70
CA MET A 99 3.55 12.99 -28.49
C MET A 99 3.76 13.52 -27.07
N VAL A 100 2.83 14.32 -26.55
CA VAL A 100 2.89 14.90 -25.21
C VAL A 100 2.73 13.81 -24.15
N ASP A 101 1.78 12.89 -24.34
CA ASP A 101 1.60 11.71 -23.48
C ASP A 101 2.83 10.79 -23.53
N GLY A 102 3.44 10.62 -24.71
CA GLY A 102 4.68 9.87 -24.85
C GLY A 102 5.85 10.50 -24.10
N VAL A 103 5.99 11.83 -24.13
CA VAL A 103 7.04 12.57 -23.40
C VAL A 103 6.76 12.55 -21.89
N LEU A 104 5.53 12.80 -21.46
CA LEU A 104 5.13 12.72 -20.04
C LEU A 104 5.31 11.32 -19.47
N ASN A 105 5.05 10.27 -20.24
CA ASN A 105 5.30 8.89 -19.83
C ASN A 105 6.80 8.59 -19.70
N ARG A 106 7.65 9.13 -20.58
CA ARG A 106 9.12 8.99 -20.43
C ARG A 106 9.64 9.74 -19.20
N LEU A 107 9.14 10.94 -18.94
CA LEU A 107 9.53 11.74 -17.78
C LEU A 107 9.06 11.10 -16.47
N SER A 108 7.82 10.61 -16.41
CA SER A 108 7.31 9.88 -15.24
C SER A 108 8.04 8.54 -15.04
N SER A 109 8.55 7.92 -16.09
CA SER A 109 9.34 6.69 -15.97
C SER A 109 10.67 6.90 -15.24
N PHE A 110 11.29 8.07 -15.38
CA PHE A 110 12.48 8.41 -14.59
C PHE A 110 12.16 8.51 -13.10
N THR A 111 10.98 9.03 -12.75
CA THR A 111 10.58 9.16 -11.34
C THR A 111 10.41 7.83 -10.62
N LEU A 112 10.17 6.73 -11.35
CA LEU A 112 10.07 5.38 -10.78
C LEU A 112 11.44 4.77 -10.45
N TRP A 113 12.53 5.30 -10.98
CA TRP A 113 13.86 4.74 -10.76
C TRP A 113 14.22 4.80 -9.28
N THR A 114 14.59 3.66 -8.70
CA THR A 114 14.87 3.53 -7.27
C THR A 114 16.29 3.03 -7.06
N ILE A 115 17.05 3.75 -6.23
CA ILE A 115 18.39 3.32 -5.80
C ILE A 115 18.23 2.23 -4.74
N PRO A 116 18.86 1.05 -4.89
CA PRO A 116 18.81 0.01 -3.89
C PRO A 116 19.21 0.52 -2.49
N TYR A 117 18.54 0.03 -1.44
CA TYR A 117 18.78 0.33 -0.02
C TYR A 117 18.43 1.76 0.47
N VAL A 118 18.27 2.73 -0.43
CA VAL A 118 17.83 4.09 -0.06
C VAL A 118 16.34 4.10 0.30
N GLY A 119 15.56 3.20 -0.30
CA GLY A 119 14.10 3.11 -0.08
C GLY A 119 13.34 4.33 -0.59
N LEU A 120 13.95 5.15 -1.45
CA LEU A 120 13.33 6.32 -2.09
C LEU A 120 13.51 6.23 -3.60
N ASP A 121 12.45 6.57 -4.33
CA ASP A 121 12.52 6.73 -5.78
C ASP A 121 13.06 8.12 -6.18
N ALA A 122 13.47 8.26 -7.44
CA ALA A 122 14.06 9.49 -7.95
C ALA A 122 13.09 10.69 -7.87
N GLY A 123 11.79 10.44 -8.03
CA GLY A 123 10.76 11.47 -7.84
C GLY A 123 10.69 11.97 -6.40
N GLN A 124 10.68 11.05 -5.44
CA GLN A 124 10.71 11.36 -4.01
C GLN A 124 11.97 12.14 -3.64
N ILE A 125 13.15 11.72 -4.12
CA ILE A 125 14.42 12.41 -3.88
C ILE A 125 14.37 13.84 -4.42
N PHE A 126 13.82 14.03 -5.62
CA PHE A 126 13.66 15.35 -6.23
C PHE A 126 12.76 16.26 -5.38
N ILE A 127 11.59 15.76 -4.94
CA ILE A 127 10.66 16.51 -4.07
C ILE A 127 11.33 16.88 -2.74
N ILE A 128 12.02 15.94 -2.10
CA ILE A 128 12.75 16.17 -0.84
C ILE A 128 13.83 17.24 -1.04
N THR A 129 14.57 17.17 -2.15
CA THR A 129 15.64 18.11 -2.46
C THR A 129 15.11 19.53 -2.63
N ILE A 130 14.02 19.71 -3.40
CA ILE A 130 13.36 21.02 -3.55
C ILE A 130 12.85 21.53 -2.20
N TYR A 131 12.26 20.66 -1.38
CA TYR A 131 11.78 21.02 -0.06
C TYR A 131 12.92 21.52 0.85
N PHE A 132 14.05 20.81 0.92
CA PHE A 132 15.19 21.26 1.73
C PHE A 132 15.91 22.49 1.14
N LEU A 133 15.93 22.64 -0.19
CA LEU A 133 16.44 23.86 -0.82
C LEU A 133 15.57 25.07 -0.47
N THR A 134 14.25 24.92 -0.51
CA THR A 134 13.29 25.94 -0.08
C THR A 134 13.47 26.29 1.39
N LEU A 135 13.65 25.27 2.24
CA LEU A 135 13.92 25.46 3.67
C LEU A 135 15.23 26.24 3.89
N LEU A 136 16.31 25.87 3.20
CA LEU A 136 17.59 26.54 3.29
C LEU A 136 17.51 28.00 2.83
N LEU A 137 16.83 28.26 1.70
CA LEU A 137 16.63 29.62 1.18
C LEU A 137 15.82 30.48 2.17
N THR A 138 14.70 29.97 2.68
CA THR A 138 13.86 30.71 3.64
C THR A 138 14.53 30.90 5.00
N LEU A 139 15.44 29.99 5.38
CA LEU A 139 16.24 30.11 6.59
C LEU A 139 17.33 31.18 6.45
N SER A 140 18.06 31.19 5.33
CA SER A 140 19.29 31.97 5.15
C SER A 140 19.10 33.37 4.56
N LEU A 141 18.12 33.57 3.67
CA LEU A 141 17.94 34.84 2.97
C LEU A 141 17.60 35.98 3.95
N GLN A 142 18.37 37.07 3.87
CA GLN A 142 18.18 38.29 4.66
C GLN A 142 18.02 38.00 6.16
N SER A 143 18.81 37.05 6.67
CA SER A 143 18.69 36.55 8.03
C SER A 143 19.97 36.84 8.81
N GLN A 144 19.81 37.24 10.06
CA GLN A 144 20.93 37.43 10.99
C GLN A 144 20.93 36.29 12.02
N LEU A 145 21.03 35.04 11.55
CA LEU A 145 20.81 33.83 12.39
C LEU A 145 21.64 33.81 13.67
N ILE A 146 22.92 34.19 13.57
CA ILE A 146 23.86 34.17 14.68
C ILE A 146 23.41 35.13 15.78
N SER A 147 23.07 36.36 15.39
CA SER A 147 22.62 37.39 16.33
C SER A 147 21.19 37.13 16.82
N ASN A 148 20.33 36.58 15.96
CA ASN A 148 18.93 36.35 16.24
C ASN A 148 18.45 34.98 15.72
N PRO A 149 18.28 33.98 16.61
CA PRO A 149 17.96 32.61 16.23
C PRO A 149 16.47 32.37 15.97
N ASN A 150 15.60 33.39 16.08
CA ASN A 150 14.16 33.20 16.05
C ASN A 150 13.63 32.72 14.69
N ARG A 151 14.25 33.10 13.56
CA ARG A 151 13.91 32.62 12.21
C ARG A 151 13.81 31.10 12.16
N ALA A 152 14.77 30.40 12.75
CA ALA A 152 14.78 28.95 12.79
C ALA A 152 13.63 28.38 13.63
N GLY A 153 13.30 29.01 14.78
CA GLY A 153 12.16 28.60 15.62
C GLY A 153 10.80 28.82 14.93
N PHE A 154 10.63 29.96 14.26
CA PHE A 154 9.41 30.23 13.48
C PHE A 154 9.25 29.24 12.31
N LEU A 155 10.34 28.95 11.59
CA LEU A 155 10.31 27.91 10.56
C LEU A 155 10.05 26.52 11.14
N ALA A 156 10.52 26.20 12.35
CA ALA A 156 10.15 24.95 13.02
C ALA A 156 8.62 24.84 13.18
N LEU A 157 7.97 25.88 13.72
CA LEU A 157 6.50 25.91 13.90
C LEU A 157 5.71 25.72 12.60
N SER A 158 6.21 26.23 11.47
CA SER A 158 5.50 26.11 10.18
C SER A 158 5.45 24.70 9.61
N HIS A 159 6.20 23.75 10.17
CA HIS A 159 6.15 22.32 9.81
C HIS A 159 5.01 21.57 10.50
N LEU A 160 4.41 22.11 11.56
CA LEU A 160 3.39 21.40 12.33
C LEU A 160 2.16 21.02 11.50
N PRO A 161 1.55 21.92 10.69
CA PRO A 161 0.40 21.55 9.85
C PRO A 161 0.67 20.43 8.84
N PRO A 162 1.71 20.50 7.97
CA PRO A 162 1.95 19.45 6.99
C PRO A 162 2.31 18.11 7.65
N LEU A 163 2.94 18.10 8.84
CA LEU A 163 3.26 16.85 9.54
C LEU A 163 2.03 15.98 9.79
N PHE A 164 0.91 16.57 10.22
CA PHE A 164 -0.35 15.87 10.49
C PHE A 164 -1.13 15.56 9.22
N LEU A 165 -1.12 16.49 8.27
CA LEU A 165 -1.76 16.30 6.98
C LEU A 165 -1.13 15.12 6.22
N LEU A 166 0.18 14.89 6.36
CA LEU A 166 0.91 13.84 5.65
C LEU A 166 0.96 12.49 6.41
N SER A 167 0.49 12.43 7.66
CA SER A 167 0.53 11.21 8.49
C SER A 167 -0.84 10.66 8.88
N SER A 168 -1.89 11.48 8.84
CA SER A 168 -3.25 11.06 9.17
C SER A 168 -3.76 10.01 8.18
N LYS A 169 -4.44 8.97 8.67
CA LYS A 169 -4.88 7.84 7.83
C LYS A 169 -5.99 8.26 6.86
N ASN A 170 -6.86 9.16 7.31
CA ASN A 170 -7.95 9.78 6.55
C ASN A 170 -7.58 11.22 6.16
N SER A 171 -6.31 11.44 5.82
CA SER A 171 -5.83 12.74 5.36
C SER A 171 -6.70 13.29 4.22
N LEU A 172 -7.19 14.52 4.38
CA LEU A 172 -7.85 15.27 3.30
C LEU A 172 -6.99 15.36 2.03
N PHE A 173 -5.68 15.53 2.20
CA PHE A 173 -4.77 15.61 1.05
C PHE A 173 -4.73 14.30 0.26
N SER A 174 -4.52 13.16 0.94
CA SER A 174 -4.67 11.81 0.36
C SER A 174 -6.00 11.61 -0.38
N LEU A 175 -7.14 12.01 0.21
CA LEU A 175 -8.45 11.91 -0.43
C LEU A 175 -8.52 12.72 -1.75
N LEU A 176 -7.97 13.94 -1.75
CA LEU A 176 -7.97 14.83 -2.91
C LEU A 176 -7.02 14.38 -4.03
N LEU A 177 -5.97 13.63 -3.70
CA LEU A 177 -5.09 13.01 -4.71
C LEU A 177 -5.77 11.85 -5.44
N GLY A 178 -6.85 11.30 -4.88
CA GLY A 178 -7.63 10.21 -5.46
C GLY A 178 -7.09 8.81 -5.09
N PRO A 179 -7.70 7.75 -5.67
CA PRO A 179 -7.42 6.37 -5.28
C PRO A 179 -5.95 6.00 -5.45
N GLY A 180 -5.46 5.17 -4.53
CA GLY A 180 -4.08 4.67 -4.50
C GLY A 180 -3.01 5.66 -4.05
N HIS A 181 -3.37 6.89 -3.68
CA HIS A 181 -2.47 7.88 -3.07
C HIS A 181 -2.74 7.97 -1.56
N GLY A 182 -2.82 6.81 -0.91
CA GLY A 182 -3.05 6.69 0.54
C GLY A 182 -1.95 7.34 1.39
N TRP A 183 -2.23 7.52 2.68
CA TRP A 183 -1.28 8.04 3.67
C TRP A 183 0.07 7.29 3.67
N GLU A 184 0.07 6.00 3.33
CA GLU A 184 1.29 5.18 3.26
C GLU A 184 2.27 5.67 2.19
N LYS A 185 1.75 6.11 1.04
CA LYS A 185 2.56 6.67 -0.05
C LYS A 185 3.06 8.08 0.27
N LEU A 186 2.42 8.77 1.21
CA LEU A 186 2.77 10.12 1.65
C LEU A 186 3.66 10.15 2.90
N ASN A 187 3.74 9.04 3.64
CA ASN A 187 4.43 8.98 4.93
C ASN A 187 5.92 9.33 4.82
N TYR A 188 6.57 9.09 3.68
CA TYR A 188 7.96 9.55 3.48
C TYR A 188 8.10 11.06 3.65
N LEU A 189 7.13 11.86 3.18
CA LEU A 189 7.11 13.31 3.36
C LEU A 189 6.92 13.68 4.83
N HIS A 190 6.06 13.00 5.58
CA HIS A 190 5.95 13.19 7.03
C HIS A 190 7.32 12.99 7.71
N ARG A 191 8.05 11.91 7.38
CA ARG A 191 9.37 11.63 7.96
C ARG A 191 10.41 12.70 7.62
N TRP A 192 10.42 13.21 6.38
CA TRP A 192 11.37 14.25 5.97
C TRP A 192 10.99 15.64 6.49
N CYS A 193 9.69 15.94 6.57
CA CYS A 193 9.16 17.14 7.23
C CYS A 193 9.53 17.17 8.72
N GLY A 194 9.47 16.02 9.41
CA GLY A 194 9.87 15.90 10.81
C GLY A 194 11.37 16.12 11.03
N ARG A 195 12.20 15.71 10.07
CA ARG A 195 13.64 16.05 10.08
C ARG A 195 13.87 17.54 9.85
N GLY A 196 13.08 18.19 8.99
CA GLY A 196 13.10 19.65 8.82
C GLY A 196 12.75 20.39 10.11
N LEU A 197 11.66 19.97 10.79
CA LEU A 197 11.29 20.48 12.11
C LEU A 197 12.44 20.34 13.12
N PHE A 198 13.03 19.14 13.21
CA PHE A 198 14.13 18.88 14.14
C PHE A 198 15.38 19.72 13.83
N LEU A 199 15.74 19.85 12.55
CA LEU A 199 16.86 20.67 12.11
C LEU A 199 16.66 22.14 12.50
N CYS A 200 15.49 22.70 12.20
CA CYS A 200 15.16 24.08 12.53
C CYS A 200 15.12 24.33 14.05
N ALA A 201 14.51 23.43 14.81
CA ALA A 201 14.47 23.51 16.27
C ALA A 201 15.89 23.39 16.88
N GLY A 202 16.73 22.51 16.33
CA GLY A 202 18.12 22.34 16.76
C GLY A 202 18.97 23.57 16.47
N ILE A 203 18.85 24.17 15.28
CA ILE A 203 19.54 25.43 14.94
C ILE A 203 19.07 26.56 15.87
N HIS A 204 17.76 26.67 16.10
CA HIS A 204 17.19 27.65 17.02
C HIS A 204 17.76 27.50 18.44
N GLY A 205 17.66 26.31 19.02
CA GLY A 205 18.14 26.02 20.38
C GLY A 205 19.65 26.21 20.52
N ALA A 206 20.45 25.71 19.57
CA ALA A 206 21.91 25.81 19.61
C ALA A 206 22.40 27.27 19.54
N LEU A 207 21.86 28.06 18.62
CA LEU A 207 22.22 29.47 18.49
C LEU A 207 21.71 30.30 19.66
N TRP A 208 20.54 29.96 20.21
CA TRP A 208 20.02 30.59 21.41
C TRP A 208 20.90 30.34 22.64
N ILE A 209 21.32 29.08 22.86
CA ILE A 209 22.25 28.70 23.94
C ILE A 209 23.58 29.42 23.75
N ARG A 210 24.13 29.45 22.54
CA ARG A 210 25.36 30.19 22.22
C ARG A 210 25.24 31.67 22.63
N ASN A 211 24.13 32.32 22.30
CA ASN A 211 23.94 33.73 22.63
C ASN A 211 23.82 33.95 24.13
N HIS A 212 23.17 33.05 24.86
CA HIS A 212 23.10 33.12 26.34
C HIS A 212 24.48 32.99 26.97
N LEU A 213 25.29 32.05 26.48
CA LEU A 213 26.67 31.89 26.92
C LEU A 213 27.54 33.12 26.58
N GLN A 214 27.35 33.70 25.40
CA GLN A 214 28.11 34.89 24.97
C GLN A 214 27.79 36.13 25.81
N TYR A 215 26.53 36.31 26.22
CA TYR A 215 26.08 37.47 27.00
C TYR A 215 25.98 37.22 28.52
N GLY A 216 26.36 36.03 29.00
CA GLY A 216 26.30 35.68 30.42
C GLY A 216 24.88 35.58 30.99
N LEU A 217 23.90 35.22 30.16
CA LEU A 217 22.49 35.08 30.55
C LEU A 217 22.19 33.65 31.03
N PRO A 218 21.28 33.47 32.01
CA PRO A 218 20.89 32.13 32.48
C PRO A 218 20.15 31.37 31.37
N ILE A 219 20.50 30.09 31.20
CA ILE A 219 19.85 29.18 30.23
C ILE A 219 18.52 28.65 30.79
N LEU A 220 18.48 28.47 32.11
CA LEU A 220 17.33 27.99 32.87
C LEU A 220 16.96 29.06 33.89
N GLY A 221 15.75 29.60 33.80
CA GLY A 221 15.28 30.60 34.76
C GLY A 221 13.90 31.16 34.43
N GLN A 222 13.71 31.65 33.21
CA GLN A 222 12.40 32.15 32.78
C GLN A 222 11.49 31.02 32.32
N GLU A 223 10.17 31.14 32.57
CA GLU A 223 9.18 30.13 32.17
C GLU A 223 9.25 29.81 30.67
N LYS A 224 9.50 30.82 29.85
CA LYS A 224 9.69 30.70 28.40
C LYS A 224 10.89 29.84 28.01
N GLU A 225 12.00 29.98 28.73
CA GLU A 225 13.28 29.32 28.42
C GLU A 225 13.22 27.86 28.87
N GLY A 226 12.72 27.63 30.09
CA GLY A 226 12.51 26.29 30.63
C GLY A 226 11.55 25.46 29.77
N SER A 227 10.43 26.06 29.34
CA SER A 227 9.48 25.39 28.43
C SER A 227 10.08 25.14 27.04
N GLY A 228 10.98 26.00 26.55
CA GLY A 228 11.71 25.79 25.30
C GLY A 228 12.68 24.61 25.36
N VAL A 229 13.45 24.50 26.44
CA VAL A 229 14.34 23.35 26.69
C VAL A 229 13.53 22.06 26.83
N ALA A 230 12.41 22.09 27.56
CA ALA A 230 11.51 20.96 27.70
C ALA A 230 10.90 20.51 26.35
N ALA A 231 10.45 21.47 25.53
CA ALA A 231 9.92 21.19 24.20
C ALA A 231 10.99 20.55 23.28
N PHE A 232 12.22 21.05 23.30
CA PHE A 232 13.31 20.46 22.51
C PHE A 232 13.68 19.06 23.01
N ALA A 233 13.72 18.83 24.33
CA ALA A 233 13.96 17.51 24.90
C ALA A 233 12.88 16.49 24.48
N LEU A 234 11.60 16.88 24.51
CA LEU A 234 10.50 16.05 24.03
C LEU A 234 10.62 15.77 22.52
N LEU A 235 11.03 16.76 21.72
CA LEU A 235 11.28 16.58 20.30
C LEU A 235 12.42 15.58 20.05
N CYS A 236 13.50 15.61 20.86
CA CYS A 236 14.56 14.60 20.81
C CYS A 236 14.03 13.19 21.12
N VAL A 237 13.17 13.03 22.13
CA VAL A 237 12.54 11.74 22.46
C VAL A 237 11.72 11.24 21.26
N ILE A 238 10.93 12.11 20.63
CA ILE A 238 10.15 11.77 19.43
C ILE A 238 11.07 11.28 18.31
N VAL A 239 12.15 12.01 18.02
CA VAL A 239 13.05 11.68 16.90
C VAL A 239 13.84 10.38 17.16
N LEU A 240 14.40 10.21 18.36
CA LEU A 240 15.20 9.03 18.72
C LEU A 240 14.36 7.76 18.75
N SER A 241 13.17 7.81 19.34
CA SER A 241 12.22 6.68 19.32
C SER A 241 11.70 6.38 17.90
N SER A 242 11.76 7.35 16.99
CA SER A 242 11.36 7.22 15.59
C SER A 242 12.49 6.79 14.65
N LEU A 243 13.63 6.29 15.14
CA LEU A 243 14.66 5.75 14.25
C LEU A 243 14.18 4.44 13.59
N LYS A 244 14.66 4.15 12.35
CA LYS A 244 14.24 2.94 11.60
C LYS A 244 14.45 1.66 12.42
N VAL A 245 15.59 1.56 13.11
CA VAL A 245 15.92 0.41 13.97
C VAL A 245 14.88 0.22 15.06
N VAL A 246 14.54 1.27 15.81
CA VAL A 246 13.54 1.21 16.89
C VAL A 246 12.16 0.85 16.35
N ARG A 247 11.72 1.45 15.24
CA ARG A 247 10.40 1.18 14.66
C ARG A 247 10.23 -0.25 14.15
N VAL A 248 11.30 -0.87 13.65
CA VAL A 248 11.26 -2.24 13.13
C VAL A 248 11.34 -3.25 14.27
N CYS A 249 12.23 -3.02 15.25
CA CYS A 249 12.38 -3.95 16.36
C CYS A 249 11.26 -3.81 17.38
N TRP A 250 10.94 -2.59 17.81
CA TRP A 250 10.08 -2.30 18.98
C TRP A 250 8.93 -1.34 18.60
N TYR A 251 8.12 -1.74 17.63
CA TYR A 251 7.05 -0.90 17.07
C TYR A 251 6.05 -0.38 18.13
N GLN A 252 5.62 -1.24 19.07
CA GLN A 252 4.65 -0.85 20.10
C GLN A 252 5.19 0.25 21.03
N VAL A 253 6.45 0.11 21.46
CA VAL A 253 7.12 1.13 22.29
C VAL A 253 7.25 2.44 21.52
N PHE A 254 7.70 2.37 20.26
CA PHE A 254 7.75 3.52 19.38
C PHE A 254 6.40 4.24 19.31
N PHE A 255 5.31 3.51 19.02
CA PHE A 255 4.00 4.10 18.82
C PHE A 255 3.49 4.83 20.08
N VAL A 256 3.58 4.19 21.25
CA VAL A 256 3.13 4.79 22.52
C VAL A 256 3.97 6.02 22.88
N VAL A 257 5.30 5.90 22.86
CA VAL A 257 6.21 7.01 23.19
C VAL A 257 6.00 8.18 22.23
N HIS A 258 5.86 7.91 20.94
CA HIS A 258 5.67 8.95 19.93
C HIS A 258 4.39 9.76 20.17
N ILE A 259 3.26 9.11 20.45
CA ILE A 259 1.98 9.79 20.70
C ILE A 259 2.00 10.58 22.00
N VAL A 260 2.47 10.00 23.11
CA VAL A 260 2.51 10.69 24.41
C VAL A 260 3.49 11.87 24.38
N ALA A 261 4.68 11.67 23.81
CA ALA A 261 5.67 12.74 23.68
C ALA A 261 5.19 13.84 22.72
N MET A 262 4.47 13.50 21.64
CA MET A 262 3.86 14.48 20.73
C MET A 262 2.83 15.36 21.42
N VAL A 263 1.92 14.78 22.21
CA VAL A 263 0.92 15.56 22.99
C VAL A 263 1.63 16.48 23.98
N SER A 264 2.61 15.94 24.71
CA SER A 264 3.42 16.71 25.67
C SER A 264 4.16 17.86 24.98
N PHE A 265 4.75 17.60 23.81
CA PHE A 265 5.46 18.59 23.00
C PHE A 265 4.53 19.75 22.61
N TYR A 266 3.30 19.45 22.16
CA TYR A 266 2.29 20.46 21.83
C TYR A 266 1.89 21.32 23.04
N VAL A 267 1.74 20.71 24.22
CA VAL A 267 1.45 21.48 25.43
C VAL A 267 2.63 22.41 25.76
N THR A 268 3.86 21.90 25.75
CA THR A 268 5.04 22.70 26.07
C THR A 268 5.30 23.84 25.08
N ILE A 269 5.00 23.66 23.79
CA ILE A 269 5.23 24.71 22.78
C ILE A 269 4.24 25.88 22.93
N CYS A 270 3.03 25.63 23.44
CA CYS A 270 2.06 26.68 23.78
C CYS A 270 2.58 27.60 24.89
N TYR A 271 3.27 27.04 25.89
CA TYR A 271 3.91 27.82 26.96
C TYR A 271 5.19 28.52 26.50
N HIS A 272 5.91 27.92 25.54
CA HIS A 272 7.14 28.50 25.01
C HIS A 272 6.90 29.76 24.15
N THR A 273 5.82 29.81 23.36
CA THR A 273 5.59 30.95 22.46
C THR A 273 4.12 31.13 22.05
N ILE A 274 3.61 32.35 22.24
CA ILE A 274 2.28 32.77 21.79
C ILE A 274 2.12 32.71 20.27
N TYR A 275 3.23 32.79 19.53
CA TYR A 275 3.22 32.76 18.06
C TYR A 275 2.96 31.35 17.49
N ALA A 276 2.92 30.31 18.33
CA ALA A 276 2.62 28.95 17.89
C ALA A 276 1.14 28.73 17.56
N SER A 277 0.23 29.50 18.17
CA SER A 277 -1.22 29.26 18.10
C SER A 277 -1.76 29.04 16.67
N PRO A 278 -1.45 29.87 15.65
CA PRO A 278 -1.97 29.67 14.30
C PRO A 278 -1.49 28.38 13.60
N TRP A 279 -0.37 27.80 14.04
CA TRP A 279 0.20 26.57 13.48
C TRP A 279 -0.09 25.31 14.30
N ILE A 280 -0.69 25.45 15.49
CA ILE A 280 -1.16 24.35 16.33
C ILE A 280 -2.61 23.95 15.99
N LEU A 281 -3.46 24.93 15.65
CA LEU A 281 -4.87 24.67 15.38
C LEU A 281 -5.12 23.77 14.15
N PRO A 282 -4.43 23.95 12.99
CA PRO A 282 -4.65 23.06 11.85
C PRO A 282 -4.30 21.58 12.12
N PRO A 283 -3.15 21.24 12.75
CA PRO A 283 -2.89 19.87 13.22
C PRO A 283 -4.02 19.25 14.04
N LEU A 284 -4.55 19.98 15.02
CA LEU A 284 -5.67 19.51 15.85
C LEU A 284 -6.92 19.27 15.01
N GLY A 285 -7.22 20.15 14.05
CA GLY A 285 -8.32 19.98 13.11
C GLY A 285 -8.15 18.73 12.22
N PHE A 286 -6.96 18.52 11.65
CA PHE A 286 -6.67 17.33 10.83
C PHE A 286 -6.76 16.04 11.64
N TYR A 287 -6.24 16.03 12.87
CA TYR A 287 -6.32 14.86 13.74
C TYR A 287 -7.75 14.59 14.20
N GLY A 288 -8.49 15.63 14.59
CA GLY A 288 -9.91 15.52 14.98
C GLY A 288 -10.77 14.97 13.84
N LEU A 289 -10.53 15.42 12.60
CA LEU A 289 -11.20 14.88 11.42
C LEU A 289 -10.83 13.41 11.18
N ASP A 290 -9.55 13.04 11.32
CA ASP A 290 -9.12 11.63 11.21
C ASP A 290 -9.86 10.74 12.20
N LEU A 291 -9.97 11.17 13.46
CA LEU A 291 -10.70 10.44 14.50
C LEU A 291 -12.20 10.35 14.19
N LEU A 292 -12.81 11.45 13.74
CA LEU A 292 -14.24 11.48 13.40
C LEU A 292 -14.55 10.50 12.27
N VAL A 293 -13.76 10.50 11.19
CA VAL A 293 -13.94 9.57 10.06
C VAL A 293 -13.77 8.13 10.51
N ARG A 294 -12.80 7.83 11.37
CA ARG A 294 -12.57 6.47 11.90
C ARG A 294 -13.72 5.99 12.77
N MET A 295 -14.25 6.86 13.62
CA MET A 295 -15.43 6.57 14.44
C MET A 295 -16.63 6.20 13.55
N LEU A 296 -16.82 6.87 12.41
CA LEU A 296 -17.90 6.59 11.48
C LEU A 296 -17.71 5.29 10.66
N ARG A 297 -16.45 4.87 10.43
CA ARG A 297 -16.12 3.68 9.61
C ARG A 297 -15.99 2.37 10.39
N HIS A 298 -15.83 2.43 11.71
CA HIS A 298 -15.70 1.22 12.50
C HIS A 298 -16.93 0.30 12.36
N ARG A 299 -16.69 -0.98 12.08
CA ARG A 299 -17.75 -2.01 12.00
C ARG A 299 -17.34 -3.21 12.82
N ILE A 300 -18.27 -3.75 13.60
CA ILE A 300 -18.13 -5.06 14.23
C ILE A 300 -18.90 -6.05 13.37
N LYS A 301 -18.27 -7.20 13.09
CA LYS A 301 -18.78 -8.24 12.21
C LYS A 301 -18.42 -9.62 12.76
N ASP A 302 -19.20 -10.62 12.39
CA ASP A 302 -18.84 -12.02 12.61
C ASP A 302 -17.91 -12.48 11.48
N ALA A 303 -16.96 -13.33 11.82
CA ALA A 303 -16.00 -13.89 10.88
C ALA A 303 -15.70 -15.35 11.17
N THR A 304 -15.38 -16.11 10.13
CA THR A 304 -14.87 -17.47 10.24
C THR A 304 -13.37 -17.48 9.97
N LEU A 305 -12.60 -17.99 10.92
CA LEU A 305 -11.18 -18.27 10.78
C LEU A 305 -11.00 -19.67 10.20
N VAL A 306 -10.18 -19.78 9.16
CA VAL A 306 -9.83 -21.04 8.50
C VAL A 306 -8.31 -21.16 8.48
N ALA A 307 -7.75 -22.10 9.22
CA ALA A 307 -6.31 -22.35 9.18
C ALA A 307 -5.99 -23.29 8.02
N CYS A 308 -5.43 -22.75 6.93
CA CYS A 308 -5.08 -23.55 5.74
C CYS A 308 -3.92 -24.51 6.04
N ASP A 309 -2.94 -24.03 6.78
CA ASP A 309 -1.78 -24.79 7.25
C ASP A 309 -1.12 -24.07 8.45
N ASP A 310 0.13 -24.39 8.75
CA ASP A 310 0.93 -23.77 9.83
C ASP A 310 1.44 -22.36 9.46
N GLN A 311 1.18 -21.89 8.25
CA GLN A 311 1.77 -20.69 7.65
C GLN A 311 0.74 -19.66 7.20
N MET A 312 -0.54 -20.03 7.09
CA MET A 312 -1.60 -19.17 6.58
C MET A 312 -2.93 -19.39 7.30
N THR A 313 -3.60 -18.28 7.65
CA THR A 313 -4.99 -18.25 8.14
C THR A 313 -5.83 -17.37 7.25
N LEU A 314 -6.89 -17.92 6.67
CA LEU A 314 -7.91 -17.16 5.96
C LEU A 314 -9.00 -16.71 6.94
N ILE A 315 -9.50 -15.50 6.73
CA ILE A 315 -10.50 -14.86 7.58
C ILE A 315 -11.64 -14.44 6.66
N HIS A 316 -12.77 -15.13 6.75
CA HIS A 316 -13.98 -14.82 6.00
C HIS A 316 -14.87 -13.95 6.88
N VAL A 317 -14.96 -12.67 6.57
CA VAL A 317 -15.82 -11.72 7.28
C VAL A 317 -17.19 -11.71 6.63
N HIS A 318 -18.21 -12.07 7.40
CA HIS A 318 -19.58 -12.21 6.91
C HIS A 318 -20.25 -10.85 6.75
N ASP A 319 -21.29 -10.80 5.93
CA ASP A 319 -22.16 -9.65 5.70
C ASP A 319 -21.46 -8.37 5.18
N ALA A 320 -20.20 -8.45 4.77
CA ALA A 320 -19.48 -7.33 4.16
C ALA A 320 -19.70 -7.31 2.63
N HIS A 321 -20.67 -6.52 2.17
CA HIS A 321 -21.15 -6.58 0.77
C HIS A 321 -20.61 -5.47 -0.13
N LYS A 322 -20.32 -4.28 0.42
CA LYS A 322 -19.95 -3.08 -0.34
C LYS A 322 -18.95 -2.22 0.45
N GLY A 323 -18.44 -1.16 -0.17
CA GLY A 323 -17.67 -0.13 0.53
C GLY A 323 -16.16 -0.33 0.51
N TRP A 324 -15.63 -1.07 -0.47
CA TRP A 324 -14.19 -1.08 -0.77
C TRP A 324 -13.95 -1.17 -2.28
N THR A 325 -12.71 -0.95 -2.69
CA THR A 325 -12.20 -1.16 -4.05
C THR A 325 -11.06 -2.17 -4.00
N ALA A 326 -10.88 -2.94 -5.07
CA ALA A 326 -9.78 -3.90 -5.14
C ALA A 326 -8.40 -3.27 -4.91
N GLY A 327 -7.55 -4.00 -4.18
CA GLY A 327 -6.24 -3.53 -3.75
C GLY A 327 -6.24 -2.69 -2.47
N GLN A 328 -7.40 -2.42 -1.87
CA GLN A 328 -7.48 -1.80 -0.56
C GLN A 328 -7.24 -2.80 0.57
N HIS A 329 -6.87 -2.28 1.73
CA HIS A 329 -6.70 -3.05 2.96
C HIS A 329 -7.59 -2.48 4.08
N VAL A 330 -7.84 -3.31 5.09
CA VAL A 330 -8.52 -2.92 6.32
C VAL A 330 -7.59 -3.19 7.49
N ARG A 331 -7.81 -2.50 8.60
CA ARG A 331 -7.23 -2.90 9.87
C ARG A 331 -8.23 -3.76 10.61
N LEU A 332 -7.80 -4.97 10.91
CA LEU A 332 -8.60 -5.98 11.59
C LEU A 332 -8.19 -6.03 13.06
N ARG A 333 -9.19 -6.03 13.95
CA ARG A 333 -9.05 -6.55 15.32
C ARG A 333 -9.86 -7.82 15.40
N VAL A 334 -9.29 -8.87 15.98
CA VAL A 334 -9.99 -10.13 16.21
C VAL A 334 -10.14 -10.30 17.71
N PHE A 335 -11.35 -10.57 18.18
CA PHE A 335 -11.63 -10.73 19.60
C PHE A 335 -11.32 -12.18 20.04
N PHE A 336 -10.04 -12.48 20.27
CA PHE A 336 -9.56 -13.79 20.77
C PHE A 336 -8.47 -13.62 21.82
N ASN A 337 -8.33 -14.61 22.72
CA ASN A 337 -7.24 -14.73 23.71
C ASN A 337 -6.85 -13.41 24.44
N ALA A 338 -7.83 -12.60 24.84
CA ALA A 338 -7.64 -11.29 25.49
C ALA A 338 -6.82 -10.25 24.69
N ARG A 339 -6.55 -10.46 23.40
CA ARG A 339 -5.80 -9.55 22.50
C ARG A 339 -6.70 -8.51 21.79
N ILE A 340 -7.67 -7.96 22.51
CA ILE A 340 -8.76 -7.14 21.94
C ILE A 340 -8.33 -5.74 21.45
N PHE A 341 -7.16 -5.26 21.89
CA PHE A 341 -6.65 -3.93 21.53
C PHE A 341 -5.68 -3.94 20.34
N GLU A 342 -5.23 -5.13 19.92
CA GLU A 342 -4.30 -5.29 18.80
C GLU A 342 -5.04 -5.12 17.47
N SER A 343 -4.45 -4.37 16.54
CA SER A 343 -5.06 -4.03 15.25
C SER A 343 -4.02 -4.15 14.14
N HIS A 344 -4.29 -5.01 13.17
CA HIS A 344 -3.33 -5.38 12.12
C HIS A 344 -3.87 -5.05 10.73
N PRO A 345 -3.06 -4.44 9.84
CA PRO A 345 -3.46 -4.19 8.46
C PRO A 345 -3.45 -5.51 7.68
N LEU A 346 -4.55 -5.79 6.96
CA LEU A 346 -4.68 -6.94 6.08
C LEU A 346 -5.36 -6.49 4.78
N THR A 347 -4.77 -6.86 3.65
CA THR A 347 -5.29 -6.55 2.33
C THR A 347 -6.50 -7.42 2.00
N ILE A 348 -7.50 -6.81 1.39
CA ILE A 348 -8.72 -7.49 0.96
C ILE A 348 -8.39 -8.32 -0.29
N LEU A 349 -8.59 -9.64 -0.19
CA LEU A 349 -8.26 -10.62 -1.22
C LEU A 349 -9.18 -10.57 -2.44
N CYS A 350 -10.40 -10.10 -2.24
CA CYS A 350 -11.47 -10.15 -3.24
C CYS A 350 -11.97 -8.75 -3.59
N ALA A 351 -12.49 -8.61 -4.80
CA ALA A 351 -13.28 -7.46 -5.16
C ALA A 351 -14.65 -7.52 -4.45
N PRO A 352 -15.35 -6.37 -4.31
CA PRO A 352 -16.72 -6.33 -3.84
C PRO A 352 -17.63 -7.36 -4.56
N PRO A 353 -18.55 -8.05 -3.88
CA PRO A 353 -19.47 -9.02 -4.49
C PRO A 353 -20.26 -8.50 -5.71
N ASP A 354 -20.51 -7.19 -5.78
CA ASP A 354 -21.16 -6.53 -6.91
C ASP A 354 -20.24 -6.32 -8.13
N VAL A 355 -18.96 -6.71 -8.03
CA VAL A 355 -17.99 -6.69 -9.13
C VAL A 355 -17.28 -8.04 -9.29
N GLY A 356 -16.67 -8.56 -8.21
CA GLY A 356 -15.82 -9.75 -8.21
C GLY A 356 -16.53 -11.07 -8.50
N VAL A 357 -15.71 -12.09 -8.69
CA VAL A 357 -16.05 -13.51 -8.88
C VAL A 357 -15.90 -14.26 -7.55
N VAL A 358 -14.79 -14.03 -6.83
CA VAL A 358 -14.40 -14.82 -5.64
C VAL A 358 -15.40 -14.66 -4.49
N ALA A 359 -15.76 -13.43 -4.13
CA ALA A 359 -16.65 -13.17 -3.00
C ALA A 359 -18.07 -13.77 -3.18
N ARG A 360 -18.44 -14.10 -4.43
CA ARG A 360 -19.71 -14.75 -4.77
C ARG A 360 -19.67 -16.28 -4.62
N GLY A 361 -18.50 -16.91 -4.84
CA GLY A 361 -18.33 -18.36 -4.74
C GLY A 361 -18.31 -18.88 -3.29
N SER A 362 -17.91 -18.04 -2.33
CA SER A 362 -17.73 -18.44 -0.93
C SER A 362 -19.01 -18.69 -0.12
N GLY A 363 -20.21 -18.57 -0.70
CA GLY A 363 -21.50 -18.82 -0.03
C GLY A 363 -21.93 -17.79 1.03
N SER A 364 -20.99 -17.06 1.64
CA SER A 364 -21.25 -16.07 2.71
C SER A 364 -21.28 -14.60 2.24
N GLY A 365 -21.02 -14.33 0.96
CA GLY A 365 -21.16 -12.98 0.38
C GLY A 365 -20.31 -11.89 1.06
N GLY A 366 -19.13 -12.26 1.55
CA GLY A 366 -18.34 -11.45 2.48
C GLY A 366 -16.95 -11.04 2.00
N LEU A 367 -16.23 -10.36 2.88
CA LEU A 367 -14.87 -9.88 2.67
C LEU A 367 -13.86 -10.94 3.14
N VAL A 368 -12.90 -11.27 2.28
CA VAL A 368 -11.87 -12.30 2.58
C VAL A 368 -10.53 -11.63 2.88
N LEU A 369 -9.91 -11.99 4.00
CA LEU A 369 -8.57 -11.55 4.40
C LEU A 369 -7.64 -12.73 4.59
N GLY A 370 -6.35 -12.50 4.37
CA GLY A 370 -5.32 -13.51 4.50
C GLY A 370 -4.22 -13.08 5.47
N ALA A 371 -4.04 -13.82 6.55
CA ALA A 371 -3.02 -13.56 7.56
C ALA A 371 -1.91 -14.63 7.49
N ARG A 372 -0.73 -14.22 6.98
CA ARG A 372 0.46 -15.07 6.98
C ARG A 372 1.09 -15.14 8.38
N VAL A 373 1.48 -16.35 8.79
CA VAL A 373 2.12 -16.60 10.08
C VAL A 373 3.57 -16.15 10.06
N THR A 374 3.84 -14.96 10.61
CA THR A 374 5.16 -14.31 10.63
C THR A 374 5.44 -13.65 11.98
N GLY A 375 4.44 -13.00 12.56
CA GLY A 375 4.50 -12.30 13.85
C GLY A 375 3.95 -13.13 15.01
N ASP A 376 4.04 -12.57 16.21
CA ASP A 376 3.43 -13.11 17.43
C ASP A 376 1.91 -13.18 17.34
N TRP A 377 1.27 -12.11 16.85
CA TRP A 377 -0.19 -12.06 16.66
C TRP A 377 -0.68 -13.06 15.62
N THR A 378 -0.03 -13.14 14.45
CA THR A 378 -0.46 -14.08 13.39
C THR A 378 -0.18 -15.54 13.77
N ARG A 379 0.88 -15.83 14.53
CA ARG A 379 1.09 -17.15 15.17
C ARG A 379 -0.02 -17.50 16.16
N ALA A 380 -0.36 -16.56 17.05
CA ALA A 380 -1.42 -16.78 18.03
C ALA A 380 -2.79 -17.00 17.38
N LEU A 381 -3.09 -16.24 16.31
CA LEU A 381 -4.33 -16.38 15.56
C LEU A 381 -4.43 -17.76 14.89
N ASN A 382 -3.36 -18.20 14.22
CA ASN A 382 -3.33 -19.50 13.56
C ASN A 382 -3.43 -20.65 14.57
N ALA A 383 -2.67 -20.59 15.67
CA ALA A 383 -2.74 -21.58 16.74
C ALA A 383 -4.14 -21.67 17.36
N TYR A 384 -4.80 -20.53 17.56
CA TYR A 384 -6.19 -20.47 18.03
C TYR A 384 -7.16 -21.11 17.03
N ALA A 385 -7.07 -20.75 15.74
CA ALA A 385 -7.93 -21.32 14.70
C ALA A 385 -7.77 -22.84 14.58
N ARG A 386 -6.54 -23.35 14.68
CA ARG A 386 -6.26 -24.79 14.63
C ARG A 386 -6.77 -25.54 15.85
N SER A 387 -6.44 -25.08 17.05
CA SER A 387 -6.81 -25.77 18.29
C SER A 387 -8.32 -25.77 18.54
N ASN A 388 -8.98 -24.63 18.32
CA ASN A 388 -10.42 -24.51 18.56
C ASN A 388 -11.26 -25.11 17.44
N GLY A 389 -10.79 -25.13 16.19
CA GLY A 389 -11.54 -25.75 15.09
C GLY A 389 -11.67 -27.26 15.27
N ILE A 390 -10.55 -27.91 15.63
CA ILE A 390 -10.52 -29.35 15.94
C ILE A 390 -11.43 -29.67 17.14
N ALA A 391 -11.46 -28.82 18.18
CA ALA A 391 -12.29 -29.04 19.36
C ALA A 391 -13.80 -28.93 19.08
N VAL A 392 -14.21 -28.01 18.20
CA VAL A 392 -15.61 -27.88 17.76
C VAL A 392 -16.02 -29.15 17.01
N GLU A 393 -15.18 -29.68 16.14
CA GLU A 393 -15.46 -30.91 15.39
C GLU A 393 -15.54 -32.14 16.28
N SER A 394 -14.64 -32.30 17.26
CA SER A 394 -14.72 -33.43 18.20
C SER A 394 -16.03 -33.45 18.98
N ASN A 395 -16.58 -32.27 19.28
CA ASN A 395 -17.86 -32.15 19.99
C ASN A 395 -19.07 -32.40 19.09
N VAL A 396 -19.03 -31.98 17.81
CA VAL A 396 -20.09 -32.25 16.82
C VAL A 396 -20.11 -33.73 16.42
N GLY A 397 -18.93 -34.35 16.24
CA GLY A 397 -18.80 -35.78 15.96
C GLY A 397 -19.32 -36.66 17.11
N ALA A 398 -19.14 -36.23 18.35
CA ALA A 398 -19.70 -36.92 19.53
C ALA A 398 -21.22 -36.79 19.66
N GLN A 399 -21.82 -35.68 19.20
CA GLN A 399 -23.27 -35.48 19.20
C GLN A 399 -23.99 -36.20 18.03
N GLY A 400 -23.29 -36.50 16.94
CA GLY A 400 -23.86 -37.23 15.78
C GLY A 400 -24.05 -38.74 15.99
N MET A 401 -23.58 -39.31 17.10
CA MET A 401 -23.59 -40.76 17.36
C MET A 401 -24.39 -41.17 18.61
N GLY A 402 -25.21 -40.26 19.17
CA GLY A 402 -25.93 -40.47 20.43
C GLY A 402 -27.43 -40.65 20.29
N GLY A 403 -27.87 -41.70 19.60
CA GLY A 403 -29.22 -42.26 19.75
C GLY A 403 -29.15 -43.58 20.50
N GLY A 404 -29.22 -43.55 21.83
CA GLY A 404 -29.21 -44.77 22.66
C GLY A 404 -28.75 -44.53 24.09
N ASP A 405 -29.73 -44.32 24.96
CA ASP A 405 -29.82 -44.60 26.40
C ASP A 405 -28.59 -44.75 27.33
N GLU A 406 -28.72 -44.01 28.44
CA GLU A 406 -28.38 -44.31 29.83
C GLU A 406 -26.93 -44.30 30.36
N LYS A 407 -26.78 -43.44 31.40
CA LYS A 407 -25.96 -43.56 32.63
C LYS A 407 -24.44 -43.57 32.42
N GLN A 408 -23.64 -42.74 33.07
CA GLN A 408 -23.53 -42.56 34.52
C GLN A 408 -22.59 -41.38 34.80
N GLN A 409 -22.80 -40.75 35.97
CA GLN A 409 -21.96 -39.83 36.75
C GLN A 409 -20.49 -39.65 36.28
N THR A 410 -19.92 -38.44 36.32
CA THR A 410 -19.34 -37.92 37.58
C THR A 410 -19.05 -36.41 37.48
N LYS A 411 -19.60 -35.64 38.42
CA LYS A 411 -19.06 -34.34 38.86
C LYS A 411 -17.85 -34.61 39.77
N GLU A 412 -16.73 -33.92 39.59
CA GLU A 412 -16.10 -33.06 40.62
C GLU A 412 -14.61 -32.76 40.39
N LYS A 413 -14.28 -31.48 40.62
CA LYS A 413 -13.12 -30.90 41.32
C LYS A 413 -11.73 -30.86 40.67
N ILE A 414 -11.40 -29.61 40.35
CA ILE A 414 -10.13 -28.89 40.57
C ILE A 414 -9.27 -29.52 41.69
N ASN A 415 -8.01 -29.86 41.38
CA ASN A 415 -6.90 -29.52 42.26
C ASN A 415 -5.58 -29.32 41.50
N ALA A 416 -4.81 -28.33 41.96
CA ALA A 416 -3.49 -28.00 41.49
C ALA A 416 -2.43 -28.91 42.12
N LYS A 417 -1.42 -29.32 41.33
CA LYS A 417 0.00 -29.41 41.70
C LYS A 417 0.80 -30.16 40.62
N GLY A 418 2.00 -29.64 40.34
CA GLY A 418 3.19 -30.46 40.06
C GLY A 418 3.52 -30.71 38.60
N ASN A 419 4.69 -30.21 38.19
CA ASN A 419 5.43 -30.57 36.99
C ASN A 419 5.46 -32.09 36.75
N GLU A 420 5.27 -32.50 35.50
CA GLU A 420 6.10 -33.51 34.82
C GLU A 420 5.87 -33.39 33.31
N ILE A 421 6.97 -33.39 32.56
CA ILE A 421 6.99 -33.38 31.09
C ILE A 421 6.87 -34.84 30.67
N GLU A 422 5.69 -35.27 30.24
CA GLU A 422 5.52 -36.55 29.55
C GLU A 422 5.48 -36.32 28.04
N GLU A 423 6.38 -37.00 27.34
CA GLU A 423 6.43 -37.12 25.89
C GLU A 423 5.16 -37.83 25.39
N HIS A 424 4.39 -37.16 24.53
CA HIS A 424 3.28 -37.79 23.84
C HIS A 424 3.78 -38.81 22.79
N PRO A 425 3.24 -40.05 22.75
CA PRO A 425 3.63 -41.04 21.77
C PRO A 425 3.12 -40.65 20.37
N SER A 426 3.99 -40.86 19.38
CA SER A 426 3.73 -40.65 17.96
C SER A 426 2.58 -41.55 17.46
N LEU A 427 1.38 -40.99 17.29
CA LEU A 427 0.36 -41.58 16.43
C LEU A 427 0.54 -41.05 15.00
N SER A 428 0.93 -41.94 14.10
CA SER A 428 0.84 -41.73 12.65
C SER A 428 -0.63 -41.61 12.22
N PRO A 429 -1.06 -40.52 11.54
CA PRO A 429 -2.40 -40.46 11.00
C PRO A 429 -2.44 -41.24 9.68
N SER A 430 -3.18 -42.35 9.67
CA SER A 430 -3.66 -42.97 8.43
C SER A 430 -4.58 -41.99 7.70
N LEU A 431 -4.23 -41.69 6.44
CA LEU A 431 -4.97 -40.79 5.54
C LEU A 431 -6.43 -41.25 5.31
N PRO A 432 -7.40 -40.33 5.39
CA PRO A 432 -8.64 -40.41 4.63
C PRO A 432 -8.48 -39.64 3.29
N THR A 433 -8.85 -40.30 2.20
CA THR A 433 -8.97 -39.76 0.83
C THR A 433 -10.23 -38.91 0.66
N ASP A 434 -10.31 -37.78 1.36
CA ASP A 434 -11.41 -36.81 1.28
C ASP A 434 -10.88 -35.40 0.93
N PRO A 435 -11.72 -34.49 0.37
CA PRO A 435 -11.31 -33.12 0.08
C PRO A 435 -10.71 -32.47 1.32
N LYS A 436 -9.53 -31.87 1.16
CA LYS A 436 -8.69 -31.28 2.22
C LYS A 436 -9.54 -30.40 3.15
N TYR A 437 -9.91 -30.96 4.30
CA TYR A 437 -10.79 -30.31 5.26
C TYR A 437 -9.98 -29.36 6.15
N TYR A 438 -10.44 -28.12 6.29
CA TYR A 438 -9.75 -27.09 7.08
C TYR A 438 -10.54 -26.76 8.36
N PRO A 439 -9.91 -26.74 9.54
CA PRO A 439 -10.58 -26.42 10.79
C PRO A 439 -11.12 -24.99 10.78
N GLN A 440 -12.39 -24.83 11.18
CA GLN A 440 -13.11 -23.56 11.14
C GLN A 440 -13.51 -23.08 12.55
N VAL A 441 -13.31 -21.78 12.82
CA VAL A 441 -13.68 -21.17 14.11
C VAL A 441 -14.40 -19.86 13.87
N GLN A 442 -15.58 -19.69 14.49
CA GLN A 442 -16.31 -18.43 14.46
C GLN A 442 -15.76 -17.46 15.52
N VAL A 443 -15.58 -16.20 15.14
CA VAL A 443 -15.09 -15.12 15.99
C VAL A 443 -15.77 -13.81 15.63
N GLN A 444 -15.77 -12.86 16.56
CA GLN A 444 -16.09 -11.48 16.24
C GLN A 444 -14.84 -10.71 15.85
N VAL A 445 -15.00 -9.79 14.90
CA VAL A 445 -13.95 -8.90 14.43
C VAL A 445 -14.41 -7.46 14.38
N MET A 446 -13.48 -6.54 14.54
CA MET A 446 -13.69 -5.11 14.31
C MET A 446 -12.85 -4.63 13.14
N LEU A 447 -13.51 -4.05 12.15
CA LEU A 447 -12.92 -3.47 10.95
C LEU A 447 -12.71 -1.96 11.13
N ASP A 448 -11.59 -1.46 10.61
CA ASP A 448 -11.28 -0.05 10.39
C ASP A 448 -10.75 0.09 8.96
N GLY A 449 -11.46 0.79 8.09
CA GLY A 449 -11.11 0.95 6.67
C GLY A 449 -12.32 1.14 5.76
N PRO A 450 -12.10 1.09 4.43
CA PRO A 450 -10.88 0.66 3.75
C PRO A 450 -9.79 1.75 3.68
N TYR A 451 -8.57 1.33 3.36
CA TYR A 451 -7.39 2.17 3.18
C TYR A 451 -6.57 1.72 1.96
N GLY A 452 -5.79 2.63 1.37
CA GLY A 452 -4.90 2.31 0.25
C GLY A 452 -5.64 2.16 -1.08
N GLY A 453 -5.27 1.15 -1.87
CA GLY A 453 -5.80 0.89 -3.20
C GLY A 453 -4.76 1.07 -4.30
N SER A 454 -5.13 0.70 -5.54
CA SER A 454 -4.25 0.92 -6.70
C SER A 454 -4.38 2.34 -7.24
N SER A 455 -3.24 2.97 -7.54
CA SER A 455 -3.20 4.25 -8.26
C SER A 455 -3.38 4.08 -9.77
N VAL A 456 -3.43 2.83 -10.24
CA VAL A 456 -3.55 2.43 -11.64
C VAL A 456 -4.80 1.59 -11.82
N ASP A 457 -5.73 2.05 -12.64
CA ASP A 457 -6.86 1.26 -13.10
C ASP A 457 -6.39 0.36 -14.24
N ILE A 458 -6.13 -0.91 -13.92
CA ILE A 458 -5.57 -1.89 -14.87
C ILE A 458 -6.49 -2.12 -16.08
N GLY A 459 -7.79 -1.84 -15.96
CA GLY A 459 -8.77 -1.91 -17.04
C GLY A 459 -8.58 -0.89 -18.16
N GLU A 460 -7.82 0.18 -17.92
CA GLU A 460 -7.51 1.20 -18.94
C GLU A 460 -6.40 0.77 -19.92
N TYR A 461 -5.70 -0.32 -19.61
CA TYR A 461 -4.54 -0.80 -20.36
C TYR A 461 -4.87 -2.10 -21.09
N GLU A 462 -4.37 -2.23 -22.31
CA GLU A 462 -4.61 -3.42 -23.15
C GLU A 462 -3.90 -4.66 -22.61
N ARG A 463 -2.72 -4.49 -22.01
CA ARG A 463 -1.93 -5.56 -21.40
C ARG A 463 -1.65 -5.28 -19.93
N VAL A 464 -1.76 -6.29 -19.09
CA VAL A 464 -1.53 -6.17 -17.65
C VAL A 464 -0.52 -7.23 -17.20
N LEU A 465 0.46 -6.82 -16.40
CA LEU A 465 1.39 -7.69 -15.69
C LEU A 465 1.15 -7.55 -14.18
N LEU A 466 0.73 -8.63 -13.54
CA LEU A 466 0.54 -8.72 -12.10
C LEU A 466 1.67 -9.57 -11.51
N VAL A 467 2.46 -9.02 -10.59
CA VAL A 467 3.61 -9.73 -9.98
C VAL A 467 3.44 -9.80 -8.46
N ALA A 468 3.33 -11.00 -7.92
CA ALA A 468 3.17 -11.23 -6.49
C ALA A 468 4.37 -11.97 -5.89
N GLY A 469 4.77 -11.61 -4.68
CA GLY A 469 5.74 -12.35 -3.87
C GLY A 469 5.15 -12.79 -2.52
N GLY A 470 5.14 -14.10 -2.26
CA GLY A 470 4.63 -14.67 -1.01
C GLY A 470 3.15 -14.32 -0.78
N SER A 471 2.85 -13.77 0.40
CA SER A 471 1.51 -13.27 0.73
C SER A 471 1.13 -11.99 0.00
N GLY A 472 2.05 -11.34 -0.73
CA GLY A 472 1.74 -10.19 -1.59
C GLY A 472 0.69 -10.48 -2.68
N LEU A 473 0.40 -11.76 -2.94
CA LEU A 473 -0.71 -12.18 -3.79
C LEU A 473 -2.06 -11.62 -3.32
N THR A 474 -2.25 -11.35 -2.02
CA THR A 474 -3.50 -10.78 -1.51
C THR A 474 -3.89 -9.48 -2.21
N PHE A 475 -2.91 -8.67 -2.63
CA PHE A 475 -3.16 -7.44 -3.39
C PHE A 475 -3.49 -7.73 -4.86
N THR A 476 -2.65 -8.50 -5.55
CA THR A 476 -2.80 -8.74 -6.99
C THR A 476 -4.01 -9.62 -7.31
N LEU A 477 -4.38 -10.53 -6.41
CA LEU A 477 -5.56 -11.38 -6.54
C LEU A 477 -6.84 -10.52 -6.54
N GLY A 478 -6.95 -9.56 -5.60
CA GLY A 478 -8.10 -8.66 -5.57
C GLY A 478 -8.21 -7.81 -6.84
N LEU A 479 -7.08 -7.36 -7.39
CA LEU A 479 -7.07 -6.65 -8.69
C LEU A 479 -7.49 -7.55 -9.85
N LEU A 480 -7.03 -8.80 -9.87
CA LEU A 480 -7.40 -9.77 -10.91
C LEU A 480 -8.90 -10.11 -10.84
N ASP A 481 -9.42 -10.36 -9.64
CA ASP A 481 -10.83 -10.64 -9.38
C ASP A 481 -11.74 -9.50 -9.85
N ASP A 482 -11.36 -8.25 -9.54
CA ASP A 482 -12.07 -7.04 -10.01
C ASP A 482 -12.06 -6.94 -11.53
N LEU A 483 -10.91 -7.12 -12.17
CA LEU A 483 -10.78 -7.00 -13.61
C LEU A 483 -11.60 -8.05 -14.35
N VAL A 484 -11.49 -9.33 -13.96
CA VAL A 484 -12.25 -10.42 -14.58
C VAL A 484 -13.75 -10.20 -14.40
N GLY A 485 -14.16 -9.83 -13.18
CA GLY A 485 -15.55 -9.49 -12.88
C GLY A 485 -16.08 -8.33 -13.73
N ARG A 486 -15.30 -7.26 -13.91
CA ARG A 486 -15.65 -6.14 -14.79
C ARG A 486 -15.73 -6.54 -16.27
N CYS A 487 -14.78 -7.33 -16.77
CA CYS A 487 -14.76 -7.81 -18.14
C CYS A 487 -16.04 -8.59 -18.48
N ILE A 488 -16.48 -9.49 -17.60
CA ILE A 488 -17.70 -10.29 -17.79
C ILE A 488 -18.96 -9.40 -17.76
N ARG A 489 -19.07 -8.48 -16.80
CA ARG A 489 -20.31 -7.69 -16.60
C ARG A 489 -20.45 -6.55 -17.62
N ARG A 490 -19.39 -5.75 -17.79
CA ARG A 490 -19.39 -4.57 -18.65
C ARG A 490 -19.15 -4.94 -20.10
N GLY A 491 -18.43 -6.03 -20.36
CA GLY A 491 -17.97 -6.38 -21.69
C GLY A 491 -17.07 -5.30 -22.28
N ARG A 492 -16.95 -5.32 -23.61
CA ARG A 492 -16.12 -4.37 -24.38
C ARG A 492 -16.90 -3.32 -25.15
N GLY A 493 -18.23 -3.40 -25.16
CA GLY A 493 -19.11 -2.50 -25.91
C GLY A 493 -19.45 -1.21 -25.17
N GLY A 494 -19.38 -0.07 -25.87
CA GLY A 494 -19.68 1.26 -25.34
C GLY A 494 -18.44 2.00 -24.79
N GLY A 495 -18.52 3.33 -24.65
CA GLY A 495 -17.41 4.19 -24.19
C GLY A 495 -16.91 3.92 -22.75
N SER A 496 -17.42 2.89 -22.08
CA SER A 496 -17.10 2.48 -20.71
C SER A 496 -16.68 1.01 -20.58
N GLY A 497 -16.37 0.32 -21.68
CA GLY A 497 -15.89 -1.07 -21.67
C GLY A 497 -14.43 -1.22 -21.25
N GLU A 498 -14.06 -2.41 -20.77
CA GLU A 498 -12.68 -2.73 -20.36
C GLU A 498 -11.75 -2.87 -21.57
N ARG A 499 -10.56 -2.26 -21.52
CA ARG A 499 -9.58 -2.31 -22.62
C ARG A 499 -8.68 -3.53 -22.56
N THR A 500 -8.56 -4.14 -21.39
CA THR A 500 -7.63 -5.25 -21.16
C THR A 500 -8.00 -6.45 -22.00
N ARG A 501 -6.99 -6.97 -22.71
CA ARG A 501 -7.08 -8.15 -23.56
C ARG A 501 -6.22 -9.28 -23.05
N ARG A 502 -5.09 -8.96 -22.45
CA ARG A 502 -4.15 -9.96 -21.95
C ARG A 502 -3.66 -9.63 -20.55
N VAL A 503 -3.65 -10.63 -19.68
CA VAL A 503 -3.15 -10.56 -18.32
C VAL A 503 -2.10 -11.65 -18.13
N GLU A 504 -0.90 -11.23 -17.75
CA GLU A 504 0.16 -12.11 -17.29
C GLU A 504 0.21 -12.02 -15.76
N PHE A 505 -0.09 -13.12 -15.08
CA PHE A 505 -0.10 -13.19 -13.62
C PHE A 505 1.06 -14.06 -13.12
N ALA A 506 2.08 -13.41 -12.56
CA ALA A 506 3.28 -14.07 -12.04
C ALA A 506 3.27 -14.10 -10.51
N TRP A 507 3.27 -15.28 -9.90
CA TRP A 507 3.29 -15.44 -8.45
C TRP A 507 4.51 -16.21 -7.95
N CYS A 508 5.34 -15.58 -7.12
CA CYS A 508 6.53 -16.17 -6.54
C CYS A 508 6.24 -16.71 -5.14
N VAL A 509 6.42 -18.01 -4.93
CA VAL A 509 6.27 -18.67 -3.62
C VAL A 509 7.53 -19.41 -3.22
N LYS A 510 7.66 -19.70 -1.92
CA LYS A 510 8.77 -20.49 -1.39
C LYS A 510 8.55 -21.98 -1.57
N SER A 511 7.34 -22.48 -1.41
CA SER A 511 7.03 -23.91 -1.46
C SER A 511 5.72 -24.18 -2.19
N PHE A 512 5.57 -25.40 -2.71
CA PHE A 512 4.37 -25.84 -3.42
C PHE A 512 3.11 -25.79 -2.55
N GLY A 513 3.21 -26.12 -1.26
CA GLY A 513 2.08 -26.02 -0.32
C GLY A 513 1.50 -24.61 -0.16
N CYS A 514 2.23 -23.55 -0.54
CA CYS A 514 1.67 -22.19 -0.53
C CYS A 514 0.57 -22.01 -1.58
N ILE A 515 0.57 -22.82 -2.65
CA ILE A 515 -0.37 -22.70 -3.77
C ILE A 515 -1.80 -23.01 -3.27
N ASP A 516 -1.93 -24.02 -2.41
CA ASP A 516 -3.21 -24.49 -1.87
C ASP A 516 -3.99 -23.40 -1.13
N TRP A 517 -3.31 -22.41 -0.54
CA TRP A 517 -3.95 -21.31 0.19
C TRP A 517 -4.95 -20.53 -0.66
N PHE A 518 -4.64 -20.35 -1.94
CA PHE A 518 -5.40 -19.50 -2.86
C PHE A 518 -5.87 -20.25 -4.10
N ALA A 519 -5.61 -21.55 -4.20
CA ALA A 519 -5.92 -22.37 -5.37
C ALA A 519 -7.41 -22.29 -5.77
N HIS A 520 -8.32 -22.34 -4.79
CA HIS A 520 -9.76 -22.24 -5.06
C HIS A 520 -10.15 -20.89 -5.68
N MET A 521 -9.64 -19.77 -5.15
CA MET A 521 -9.93 -18.43 -5.71
C MET A 521 -9.32 -18.26 -7.10
N LEU A 522 -8.10 -18.77 -7.32
CA LEU A 522 -7.45 -18.74 -8.62
C LEU A 522 -8.21 -19.59 -9.65
N MET A 523 -8.73 -20.75 -9.24
CA MET A 523 -9.58 -21.61 -10.06
C MET A 523 -10.84 -20.86 -10.49
N ASP A 524 -11.57 -20.26 -9.53
CA ASP A 524 -12.81 -19.52 -9.81
C ASP A 524 -12.57 -18.39 -10.81
N ILE A 525 -11.50 -17.62 -10.61
CA ILE A 525 -11.11 -16.52 -11.50
C ILE A 525 -10.69 -17.05 -12.88
N ALA A 526 -9.90 -18.11 -12.94
CA ALA A 526 -9.42 -18.68 -14.21
C ALA A 526 -10.57 -19.27 -15.04
N THR A 527 -11.49 -19.98 -14.40
CA THR A 527 -12.71 -20.49 -15.03
C THR A 527 -13.60 -19.35 -15.53
N ALA A 528 -13.76 -18.28 -14.73
CA ALA A 528 -14.52 -17.11 -15.15
C ALA A 528 -13.85 -16.34 -16.30
N ALA A 529 -12.52 -16.24 -16.32
CA ALA A 529 -11.76 -15.61 -17.39
C ALA A 529 -11.80 -16.42 -18.71
N ALA A 530 -11.86 -17.76 -18.62
CA ALA A 530 -12.02 -18.65 -19.77
C ALA A 530 -13.43 -18.61 -20.38
N ALA A 531 -14.41 -18.01 -19.69
CA ALA A 531 -15.75 -17.87 -20.22
C ALA A 531 -15.74 -17.00 -21.51
N PRO A 532 -16.52 -17.35 -22.55
CA PRO A 532 -16.56 -16.61 -23.81
C PRO A 532 -16.89 -15.12 -23.64
N ASP A 533 -17.65 -14.77 -22.60
CA ASP A 533 -18.08 -13.41 -22.29
C ASP A 533 -16.96 -12.51 -21.77
N ALA A 534 -15.94 -13.08 -21.11
CA ALA A 534 -14.81 -12.32 -20.58
C ALA A 534 -13.87 -11.82 -21.69
N GLN A 535 -13.75 -12.60 -22.78
CA GLN A 535 -12.84 -12.37 -23.91
C GLN A 535 -11.40 -12.04 -23.49
N LEU A 536 -10.94 -12.54 -22.35
CA LEU A 536 -9.67 -12.17 -21.71
C LEU A 536 -8.66 -13.32 -21.83
N ASP A 537 -7.48 -13.03 -22.35
CA ASP A 537 -6.35 -13.97 -22.35
C ASP A 537 -5.63 -13.88 -21.00
N LEU A 538 -5.94 -14.79 -20.08
CA LEU A 538 -5.32 -14.88 -18.75
C LEU A 538 -4.31 -16.03 -18.73
N HIS A 539 -3.06 -15.69 -18.48
CA HIS A 539 -1.98 -16.65 -18.25
C HIS A 539 -1.45 -16.51 -16.82
N ILE A 540 -1.39 -17.62 -16.09
CA ILE A 540 -0.90 -17.69 -14.72
C ILE A 540 0.44 -18.44 -14.72
N THR A 541 1.47 -17.87 -14.11
CA THR A 541 2.75 -18.55 -13.89
C THR A 541 3.13 -18.49 -12.42
N ILE A 542 3.29 -19.65 -11.79
CA ILE A 542 3.71 -19.78 -10.40
C ILE A 542 5.20 -20.15 -10.37
N PHE A 543 6.00 -19.27 -9.77
CA PHE A 543 7.42 -19.45 -9.60
C PHE A 543 7.72 -19.99 -8.19
N VAL A 544 8.22 -21.22 -8.11
CA VAL A 544 8.59 -21.84 -6.83
C VAL A 544 10.10 -21.70 -6.62
N THR A 545 10.49 -21.11 -5.49
CA THR A 545 11.88 -20.75 -5.21
C THR A 545 12.60 -21.69 -4.23
N CYS A 546 11.90 -22.61 -3.56
CA CYS A 546 12.49 -23.69 -2.77
C CYS A 546 11.76 -25.02 -3.09
N LEU A 547 12.53 -26.11 -3.27
CA LEU A 547 11.95 -27.42 -3.59
C LEU A 547 11.37 -28.07 -2.33
N CYS A 548 10.04 -28.19 -2.26
CA CYS A 548 9.35 -29.06 -1.31
C CYS A 548 8.12 -29.67 -2.00
N ASN A 549 8.20 -30.94 -2.41
CA ASN A 549 7.09 -31.74 -2.95
C ASN A 549 6.41 -31.23 -4.24
N PRO A 550 7.00 -31.45 -5.43
CA PRO A 550 6.45 -30.99 -6.71
C PRO A 550 5.17 -31.71 -7.16
N GLU A 551 4.85 -32.88 -6.59
CA GLU A 551 3.68 -33.69 -6.98
C GLU A 551 2.35 -33.16 -6.41
N ALA A 552 2.40 -32.20 -5.48
CA ALA A 552 1.23 -31.65 -4.80
C ALA A 552 0.64 -30.37 -5.44
N VAL A 553 0.95 -30.08 -6.71
CA VAL A 553 0.40 -28.90 -7.40
C VAL A 553 -1.09 -29.11 -7.72
N PRO A 554 -2.01 -28.26 -7.25
CA PRO A 554 -3.41 -28.34 -7.65
C PRO A 554 -3.57 -27.98 -9.15
N PRO A 555 -4.46 -28.67 -9.89
CA PRO A 555 -4.66 -28.41 -11.31
C PRO A 555 -5.41 -27.09 -11.53
N ILE A 556 -4.67 -26.00 -11.75
CA ILE A 556 -5.23 -24.67 -12.07
C ILE A 556 -5.23 -24.46 -13.60
N PRO A 557 -6.35 -24.07 -14.23
CA PRO A 557 -6.41 -23.77 -15.67
C PRO A 557 -5.47 -22.64 -16.07
N ASN A 558 -4.85 -22.77 -17.25
CA ASN A 558 -3.91 -21.79 -17.81
C ASN A 558 -2.77 -21.42 -16.83
N CYS A 559 -2.31 -22.39 -16.04
CA CYS A 559 -1.30 -22.20 -15.02
C CYS A 559 -0.06 -23.07 -15.27
N ASP A 560 1.11 -22.44 -15.39
CA ASP A 560 2.41 -23.10 -15.41
C ASP A 560 3.11 -22.96 -14.06
N VAL A 561 3.75 -24.03 -13.58
CA VAL A 561 4.58 -23.98 -12.36
C VAL A 561 6.04 -24.18 -12.73
N VAL A 562 6.88 -23.18 -12.44
CA VAL A 562 8.29 -23.15 -12.84
C VAL A 562 9.21 -23.01 -11.63
N ILE A 563 10.28 -23.80 -11.60
CA ILE A 563 11.28 -23.77 -10.52
C ILE A 563 12.41 -22.80 -10.91
N GLN A 564 12.12 -21.49 -10.88
CA GLN A 564 13.13 -20.46 -11.09
C GLN A 564 12.70 -19.14 -10.44
N ARG A 565 13.66 -18.25 -10.21
CA ARG A 565 13.33 -16.87 -9.84
C ARG A 565 12.97 -16.08 -11.10
N PRO A 566 11.78 -15.47 -11.18
CA PRO A 566 11.41 -14.67 -12.34
C PRO A 566 12.20 -13.36 -12.36
N SER A 567 12.45 -12.84 -13.57
CA SER A 567 12.87 -11.47 -13.74
C SER A 567 11.71 -10.64 -14.27
N VAL A 568 11.32 -9.59 -13.55
CA VAL A 568 10.22 -8.71 -13.97
C VAL A 568 10.51 -8.07 -15.33
N ARG A 569 11.79 -7.82 -15.63
CA ARG A 569 12.24 -7.32 -16.94
C ARG A 569 11.91 -8.28 -18.08
N ARG A 570 12.12 -9.58 -17.88
CA ARG A 570 11.87 -10.60 -18.92
C ARG A 570 10.37 -10.74 -19.16
N LEU A 571 9.60 -10.93 -18.09
CA LEU A 571 8.13 -11.00 -18.15
C LEU A 571 7.51 -9.79 -18.86
N LEU A 572 7.99 -8.58 -18.54
CA LEU A 572 7.53 -7.35 -19.21
C LEU A 572 7.93 -7.30 -20.68
N GLY A 573 9.12 -7.79 -21.02
CA GLY A 573 9.61 -7.91 -22.39
C GLY A 573 8.79 -8.88 -23.23
N ASP A 574 8.41 -10.02 -22.64
CA ASP A 574 7.63 -11.09 -23.26
C ASP A 574 6.17 -10.68 -23.47
N LEU A 575 5.56 -10.01 -22.47
CA LEU A 575 4.23 -9.42 -22.60
C LEU A 575 4.18 -8.36 -23.72
N ALA A 576 5.26 -7.61 -23.90
CA ALA A 576 5.39 -6.58 -24.93
C ALA A 576 5.64 -7.14 -26.34
N SER A 577 6.41 -8.24 -26.45
CA SER A 577 6.75 -8.87 -27.73
C SER A 577 5.66 -9.78 -28.27
N SER A 578 4.75 -10.25 -27.40
CA SER A 578 3.65 -11.12 -27.78
C SER A 578 2.60 -10.39 -28.62
N SER A 579 2.86 -10.22 -29.92
CA SER A 579 1.86 -9.84 -30.90
C SER A 579 1.07 -11.07 -31.35
N SER A 580 -0.17 -11.18 -30.87
CA SER A 580 -1.32 -11.90 -31.49
C SER A 580 -1.00 -13.16 -32.32
N SER A 581 -0.13 -14.03 -31.83
CA SER A 581 0.07 -15.36 -32.39
C SER A 581 -0.01 -16.32 -31.21
N SER A 582 -1.18 -16.93 -31.09
CA SER A 582 -1.43 -18.10 -30.27
C SER A 582 -0.34 -19.13 -30.57
N SER A 583 0.67 -19.20 -29.72
CA SER A 583 1.62 -20.31 -29.74
C SER A 583 0.91 -21.43 -29.01
N SER A 584 0.45 -22.41 -29.77
CA SER A 584 -0.02 -23.68 -29.26
C SER A 584 1.11 -24.32 -28.46
N TYR A 585 1.09 -24.15 -27.13
CA TYR A 585 1.86 -25.04 -26.26
C TYR A 585 1.12 -26.37 -26.27
N THR A 586 1.59 -27.27 -27.14
CA THR A 586 1.22 -28.67 -27.09
C THR A 586 1.47 -29.20 -25.69
N SER A 587 0.42 -29.77 -25.12
CA SER A 587 0.41 -30.54 -23.88
C SER A 587 1.56 -31.55 -23.85
N ALA A 588 2.59 -31.24 -23.08
CA ALA A 588 3.50 -32.25 -22.54
C ALA A 588 3.22 -32.34 -21.05
N ALA A 589 2.29 -33.22 -20.70
CA ALA A 589 2.19 -33.72 -19.35
C ALA A 589 3.54 -34.36 -18.94
N SER A 590 3.88 -34.22 -17.66
CA SER A 590 4.82 -35.05 -16.91
C SER A 590 6.24 -35.20 -17.49
N SER A 591 7.13 -34.28 -17.14
CA SER A 591 8.50 -34.65 -16.74
C SER A 591 9.15 -33.50 -15.97
N VAL A 592 9.49 -33.75 -14.71
CA VAL A 592 10.40 -32.91 -13.92
C VAL A 592 11.77 -33.06 -14.58
N SER A 593 12.21 -32.04 -15.33
CA SER A 593 13.58 -32.00 -15.84
C SER A 593 14.49 -31.34 -14.81
N GLU A 594 15.23 -32.17 -14.07
CA GLU A 594 16.41 -31.75 -13.32
C GLU A 594 17.50 -31.29 -14.28
N LEU A 595 18.03 -30.08 -14.08
CA LEU A 595 19.33 -29.67 -14.62
C LEU A 595 20.14 -28.97 -13.52
N PRO A 596 21.48 -29.13 -13.51
CA PRO A 596 22.26 -29.01 -12.28
C PRO A 596 22.60 -27.56 -11.90
N LEU A 597 22.67 -27.36 -10.59
CA LEU A 597 23.21 -26.18 -9.92
C LEU A 597 24.71 -26.02 -10.26
N GLU A 598 25.09 -24.91 -10.88
CA GLU A 598 26.48 -24.44 -10.84
C GLU A 598 26.62 -23.17 -9.98
N VAL A 599 27.56 -23.30 -9.06
CA VAL A 599 27.95 -22.38 -8.00
C VAL A 599 28.70 -21.19 -8.60
N THR A 600 28.33 -19.99 -8.16
CA THR A 600 29.03 -18.74 -8.45
C THR A 600 30.45 -18.75 -7.88
N ASN A 601 31.44 -18.31 -8.68
CA ASN A 601 32.62 -17.61 -8.17
C ASN A 601 33.32 -16.82 -9.29
N GLY A 602 33.79 -15.61 -8.94
CA GLY A 602 35.00 -15.03 -9.53
C GLY A 602 34.83 -14.04 -10.68
N PHE A 603 35.26 -12.81 -10.40
CA PHE A 603 35.75 -11.80 -11.35
C PHE A 603 36.55 -12.40 -12.53
N ASP A 604 36.36 -11.89 -13.75
CA ASP A 604 37.45 -11.20 -14.46
C ASP A 604 37.00 -10.48 -15.75
N ALA A 605 37.78 -9.46 -16.07
CA ALA A 605 37.54 -8.49 -17.12
C ALA A 605 38.06 -8.91 -18.50
N ASN A 606 37.37 -8.38 -19.51
CA ASN A 606 37.89 -7.89 -20.79
C ASN A 606 38.10 -8.88 -21.97
N SER A 607 37.81 -8.33 -23.16
CA SER A 607 38.18 -8.78 -24.51
C SER A 607 37.28 -9.82 -25.21
N LYS A 608 36.38 -9.33 -26.07
CA LYS A 608 36.47 -9.47 -27.54
C LYS A 608 35.29 -8.78 -28.24
N THR A 609 35.54 -7.56 -28.70
CA THR A 609 34.79 -6.84 -29.74
C THR A 609 35.27 -7.24 -31.13
N HIS A 610 34.39 -7.01 -32.12
CA HIS A 610 34.54 -7.06 -33.58
C HIS A 610 34.02 -8.33 -34.27
N LYS A 611 32.70 -8.35 -34.54
CA LYS A 611 32.14 -8.72 -35.86
C LYS A 611 30.63 -8.50 -36.07
N ASP A 612 29.89 -8.05 -35.06
CA ASP A 612 28.41 -7.92 -35.19
C ASP A 612 27.87 -6.50 -35.44
N VAL A 613 28.75 -5.52 -35.69
CA VAL A 613 28.32 -4.10 -35.84
C VAL A 613 27.88 -3.76 -37.28
N GLU A 614 28.21 -4.54 -38.30
CA GLU A 614 27.88 -4.21 -39.70
C GLU A 614 26.57 -4.80 -40.24
N LYS A 615 25.89 -5.71 -39.52
CA LYS A 615 24.59 -6.26 -39.96
C LYS A 615 23.36 -5.59 -39.32
N GLY A 616 23.57 -4.62 -38.43
CA GLY A 616 22.51 -3.89 -37.73
C GLY A 616 21.95 -2.68 -38.50
N GLU A 617 22.70 -2.13 -39.47
CA GLU A 617 22.34 -0.86 -40.10
C GLU A 617 21.47 -0.99 -41.36
N GLU A 618 21.44 -2.15 -42.01
CA GLU A 618 20.67 -2.33 -43.24
C GLU A 618 19.18 -2.64 -43.00
N ARG A 619 18.81 -3.04 -41.78
CA ARG A 619 17.41 -3.26 -41.38
C ARG A 619 16.68 -1.97 -40.94
N ARG A 620 17.40 -0.84 -40.83
CA ARG A 620 16.87 0.48 -40.45
C ARG A 620 16.29 1.31 -41.61
N ARG A 621 16.33 0.83 -42.86
CA ARG A 621 15.90 1.58 -44.05
C ARG A 621 14.77 0.94 -44.87
N ARG A 622 13.92 0.10 -44.27
CA ARG A 622 12.58 -0.19 -44.82
C ARG A 622 11.53 0.34 -43.86
N GLY A 623 11.19 1.62 -44.07
CA GLY A 623 10.00 2.24 -43.52
C GLY A 623 8.75 1.55 -44.07
N GLY A 624 8.24 0.58 -43.32
CA GLY A 624 6.83 0.22 -43.33
C GLY A 624 6.18 0.91 -42.14
N ALA A 625 5.17 1.73 -42.38
CA ALA A 625 4.37 2.37 -41.34
C ALA A 625 3.77 1.29 -40.42
N VAL A 626 4.39 1.06 -39.26
CA VAL A 626 3.84 0.16 -38.22
C VAL A 626 2.65 0.86 -37.59
N GLY A 627 1.54 0.13 -37.57
CA GLY A 627 0.20 0.61 -37.22
C GLY A 627 0.11 1.35 -35.88
N ARG A 628 -0.79 2.33 -35.90
CA ARG A 628 -1.17 3.23 -34.80
C ARG A 628 -1.59 2.49 -33.51
N ALA A 629 -1.14 3.06 -32.39
CA ALA A 629 -1.71 3.02 -31.04
C ALA A 629 -1.84 1.65 -30.35
N SER A 630 -0.74 1.15 -29.78
CA SER A 630 -0.77 0.11 -28.75
C SER A 630 -1.46 0.62 -27.48
N GLY A 631 -2.38 -0.15 -26.91
CA GLY A 631 -3.26 0.25 -25.80
C GLY A 631 -2.59 0.28 -24.41
N GLY A 632 -1.26 0.35 -24.34
CA GLY A 632 -0.50 0.49 -23.09
C GLY A 632 -0.28 -0.81 -22.31
N ILE A 633 0.57 -0.72 -21.28
CA ILE A 633 0.87 -1.80 -20.33
C ILE A 633 0.71 -1.30 -18.89
N ALA A 634 -0.06 -1.98 -18.05
CA ALA A 634 -0.06 -1.75 -16.60
C ALA A 634 0.76 -2.83 -15.89
N VAL A 635 1.63 -2.42 -14.97
CA VAL A 635 2.40 -3.34 -14.10
C VAL A 635 2.03 -3.07 -12.65
N CYS A 636 1.41 -4.04 -11.99
CA CYS A 636 1.15 -3.98 -10.55
C CYS A 636 1.95 -5.06 -9.83
N ALA A 637 2.78 -4.68 -8.87
CA ALA A 637 3.59 -5.63 -8.10
C ALA A 637 3.31 -5.52 -6.60
N ALA A 638 3.32 -6.64 -5.89
CA ALA A 638 3.17 -6.69 -4.45
C ALA A 638 4.09 -7.73 -3.79
N GLY A 639 4.79 -7.38 -2.72
CA GLY A 639 5.67 -8.30 -2.00
C GLY A 639 6.85 -7.62 -1.29
N PRO A 640 8.00 -8.31 -1.13
CA PRO A 640 9.16 -7.76 -0.40
C PRO A 640 9.79 -6.57 -1.13
N GLU A 641 10.47 -5.68 -0.38
CA GLU A 641 11.11 -4.46 -0.89
C GLU A 641 11.96 -4.72 -2.13
N SER A 642 12.75 -5.81 -2.15
CA SER A 642 13.60 -6.16 -3.29
C SER A 642 12.82 -6.40 -4.58
N LEU A 643 11.64 -7.02 -4.49
CA LEU A 643 10.76 -7.26 -5.64
C LEU A 643 10.13 -5.95 -6.12
N MET A 644 9.77 -5.06 -5.20
CA MET A 644 9.19 -3.75 -5.55
C MET A 644 10.21 -2.87 -6.27
N VAL A 645 11.46 -2.83 -5.78
CA VAL A 645 12.57 -2.13 -6.42
C VAL A 645 12.85 -2.71 -7.81
N GLU A 646 12.84 -4.05 -7.95
CA GLU A 646 13.02 -4.69 -9.26
C GLU A 646 11.90 -4.30 -10.23
N ALA A 647 10.64 -4.34 -9.80
CA ALA A 647 9.50 -4.01 -10.65
C ALA A 647 9.53 -2.55 -11.13
N ARG A 648 9.77 -1.59 -10.22
CA ARG A 648 9.88 -0.17 -10.59
C ARG A 648 11.04 0.07 -11.55
N ASN A 649 12.21 -0.53 -11.29
CA ASN A 649 13.38 -0.38 -12.15
C ASN A 649 13.21 -1.08 -13.51
N ALA A 650 12.47 -2.21 -13.56
CA ALA A 650 12.13 -2.87 -14.82
C ALA A 650 11.24 -1.96 -15.68
N VAL A 651 10.17 -1.39 -15.10
CA VAL A 651 9.28 -0.45 -15.80
C VAL A 651 10.02 0.81 -16.23
N ALA A 652 10.78 1.44 -15.32
CA ALA A 652 11.55 2.65 -15.63
C ALA A 652 12.47 2.45 -16.85
N ARG A 653 13.21 1.33 -16.89
CA ARG A 653 14.08 1.02 -18.04
C ARG A 653 13.27 0.66 -19.28
N PHE A 654 12.20 -0.14 -19.14
CA PHE A 654 11.37 -0.56 -20.27
C PHE A 654 10.73 0.63 -20.98
N SER A 655 10.15 1.57 -20.23
CA SER A 655 9.55 2.77 -20.79
C SER A 655 10.55 3.66 -21.52
N LEU A 656 11.80 3.73 -21.04
CA LEU A 656 12.87 4.48 -21.71
C LEU A 656 13.31 3.80 -23.03
N THR A 657 13.40 2.47 -23.06
CA THR A 657 13.91 1.73 -24.22
C THR A 657 12.84 1.39 -25.27
N ARG A 658 11.63 1.02 -24.82
CA ARG A 658 10.56 0.42 -25.63
C ARG A 658 9.19 1.07 -25.44
N GLY A 659 9.09 2.15 -24.66
CA GLY A 659 7.81 2.84 -24.41
C GLY A 659 7.11 3.39 -25.66
N GLY A 660 7.87 3.65 -26.74
CA GLY A 660 7.29 4.06 -28.02
C GLY A 660 6.55 2.96 -28.77
N GLU A 661 6.85 1.68 -28.49
CA GLU A 661 6.28 0.52 -29.18
C GLU A 661 4.93 0.12 -28.57
N CYS A 662 4.83 0.17 -27.24
CA CYS A 662 3.72 -0.42 -26.50
C CYS A 662 2.70 0.61 -25.95
N GLY A 663 2.91 1.90 -26.17
CA GLY A 663 2.05 2.96 -25.63
C GLY A 663 2.33 3.28 -24.15
N PRO A 664 1.37 3.88 -23.41
CA PRO A 664 1.59 4.29 -22.03
C PRO A 664 1.90 3.08 -21.14
N VAL A 665 2.92 3.20 -20.28
CA VAL A 665 3.28 2.18 -19.30
C VAL A 665 3.07 2.73 -17.91
N ALA A 666 2.23 2.09 -17.10
CA ALA A 666 1.98 2.46 -15.72
C ALA A 666 2.53 1.42 -14.75
N CYS A 667 2.95 1.90 -13.57
CA CYS A 667 3.46 1.05 -12.51
C CYS A 667 2.78 1.40 -11.19
N HIS A 668 2.33 0.38 -10.48
CA HIS A 668 1.92 0.48 -9.09
C HIS A 668 2.60 -0.62 -8.27
N THR A 669 3.03 -0.29 -7.06
CA THR A 669 3.78 -1.23 -6.20
C THR A 669 3.32 -1.13 -4.77
N GLU A 670 3.06 -2.28 -4.16
CA GLU A 670 2.71 -2.42 -2.75
C GLU A 670 3.76 -3.24 -1.99
N GLU A 671 4.39 -2.58 -1.02
CA GLU A 671 5.38 -3.22 -0.17
C GLU A 671 4.67 -3.89 1.00
N TYR A 672 4.79 -5.21 1.10
CA TYR A 672 4.40 -5.93 2.30
C TYR A 672 5.61 -5.99 3.21
N ALA A 673 5.65 -5.06 4.17
CA ALA A 673 6.59 -5.14 5.28
C ALA A 673 6.13 -6.25 6.24
N ILE A 674 7.07 -7.17 6.54
CA ILE A 674 6.93 -8.25 7.53
C ILE A 674 6.73 -7.67 8.92
#